data_AF-A0A9W8EJJ3-F1
#
_entry.id   AF-A0A9W8EJJ3-F1
#
_cell.length_a   1.000
_cell.length_b   1.000
_cell.length_c   1.000
_cell.angle_alpha   90.00
_cell.angle_beta   90.00
_cell.angle_gamma   90.00
#
_symmetry.space_group_name_H-M   'P 1'
#
loop_
_entity.id
_entity.type
_entity.pdbx_description
1 polymer ?
#
loop_
_entity_poly.entity_id
_entity_poly.type
_entity_poly.pdbx_seq_one_letter_code
_entity_poly.pdbx_strand_id
1 'polypeptide(L)'
;MQPIEPSSDVGAGGLLPRGYQLLIITLFTLALIIFFWKRLQPTLQFAYNCFLKPLGRHSSQQGRLDAFYEGQAAVYDSTRGGLLRGRKTMLRLCAAELKQRTGGAKPIWVDLGGGTGWNIEQMDQFFGISNFKRVYLVDLCRPLCKVAEQRFKAKGWKNVSVVCQDALTFVLPELAEAGLDHGRIDLVTMSYSLSMIEHYYPVVDRIASLLNPQTGFVGVADFYVSEATKLNGRRDAEQAGVLGYECNWFTRVFWQHWFEFDHVYLHHSRRSYLEHVFSTHKVLNCRNHFVLPYLVQIPYYVWLGRRACQTDSSLAGLVASIGSRSVSTHAGVSPPSSPDMPPADSPEALLPKRTLQLANGVHISTANKPNSVAFNIGPRLISQSALSGNAFTAARGWTRLPYQPTKPEHAQFSTYIYGFTWEDPRRDIEVLDLRNGDSVLVITSAGDNVLAYAAHQSGLKIHCIDMNPCQNHLLELKLAALHSLDYSTFWRMFGLGHLSEFATTLDSTLSPKLSSSAYQYWRSNTHAFAPCESVLAGAALGDLSHRNFYTTGYSGLALRCLRAIVKLLGIHSATQQLLTESLLSEQIKLWSGKIRGRIFSNFAIRLLDNPVAMWQLLGVPINQWNMLRSEGSMSQYVRDTLDPVAHSTMFARDNYFYHLLFARQYSPHCCPDYLTKDGFKRLQRVARNGSETTFQLHTATILNTLNGMRAGELSKAVIMDHMDWFVPEDARNEAKALARAIKPGGFVLWRSAARVPWYIGVFKQYGFTVEALDIRQPNSMTPLDRVNMYASLYKATRL
;
A
#
# COMPACT_ATOMS: atom_id res chain seq x y z
N MET A 1 -23.78 -38.81 79.52
CA MET A 1 -24.55 -37.58 79.83
C MET A 1 -24.27 -36.59 78.70
N GLN A 2 -25.33 -35.97 78.14
CA GLN A 2 -25.39 -35.01 76.99
C GLN A 2 -24.34 -33.88 77.01
N PRO A 3 -24.22 -32.96 76.00
CA PRO A 3 -24.75 -32.82 74.61
C PRO A 3 -23.59 -32.53 73.59
N ILE A 4 -23.71 -32.19 72.28
CA ILE A 4 -24.19 -30.95 71.60
C ILE A 4 -24.09 -31.19 70.07
N GLU A 5 -25.14 -30.83 69.30
CA GLU A 5 -25.14 -30.75 67.82
C GLU A 5 -24.58 -29.40 67.31
N PRO A 6 -23.95 -29.34 66.12
CA PRO A 6 -23.72 -28.10 65.41
C PRO A 6 -24.71 -27.89 64.24
N SER A 7 -25.17 -26.64 64.19
CA SER A 7 -25.89 -25.93 63.13
C SER A 7 -25.39 -26.17 61.70
N SER A 8 -26.33 -26.33 60.76
CA SER A 8 -26.11 -26.07 59.34
C SER A 8 -27.17 -25.09 58.82
N ASP A 9 -26.73 -23.87 58.55
CA ASP A 9 -27.44 -22.89 57.73
C ASP A 9 -26.44 -22.26 56.75
N VAL A 10 -26.96 -21.64 55.69
CA VAL A 10 -26.28 -21.03 54.51
C VAL A 10 -26.06 -22.00 53.34
N GLY A 11 -26.67 -21.83 52.16
CA GLY A 11 -27.60 -20.84 51.68
C GLY A 11 -28.01 -21.20 50.24
N ALA A 12 -29.28 -21.54 50.03
CA ALA A 12 -29.84 -21.77 48.70
C ALA A 12 -30.10 -20.40 48.03
N GLY A 13 -29.50 -20.19 46.86
CA GLY A 13 -29.73 -18.99 46.04
C GLY A 13 -31.21 -18.85 45.69
N GLY A 14 -31.87 -17.87 46.32
CA GLY A 14 -33.26 -17.54 46.06
C GLY A 14 -33.46 -17.05 44.62
N LEU A 15 -34.12 -17.89 43.81
CA LEU A 15 -34.71 -17.46 42.54
C LEU A 15 -35.80 -16.41 42.84
N LEU A 16 -35.66 -15.22 42.26
CA LEU A 16 -36.65 -14.15 42.32
C LEU A 16 -38.08 -14.68 42.02
N PRO A 17 -39.12 -14.22 42.74
CA PRO A 17 -40.50 -14.65 42.50
C PRO A 17 -40.90 -14.47 41.03
N ARG A 18 -41.67 -15.41 40.46
CA ARG A 18 -42.06 -15.43 39.02
C ARG A 18 -42.58 -14.09 38.48
N GLY A 19 -43.28 -13.30 39.31
CA GLY A 19 -43.76 -11.95 38.93
C GLY A 19 -42.63 -10.95 38.64
N TYR A 20 -41.54 -11.00 39.41
CA TYR A 20 -40.36 -10.15 39.19
C TYR A 20 -39.56 -10.61 37.96
N GLN A 21 -39.49 -11.91 37.69
CA GLN A 21 -38.86 -12.43 36.47
C GLN A 21 -39.61 -11.98 35.21
N LEU A 22 -40.95 -12.04 35.23
CA LEU A 22 -41.77 -11.53 34.13
C LEU A 22 -41.54 -10.02 33.92
N LEU A 23 -41.58 -9.23 35.00
CA LEU A 23 -41.37 -7.78 34.93
C LEU A 23 -39.99 -7.43 34.34
N ILE A 24 -38.93 -8.14 34.75
CA ILE A 24 -37.57 -7.93 34.22
C ILE A 24 -37.51 -8.28 32.73
N ILE A 25 -38.12 -9.40 32.31
CA ILE A 25 -38.18 -9.79 30.89
C ILE A 25 -38.97 -8.76 30.08
N THR A 26 -40.09 -8.25 30.60
CA THR A 26 -40.90 -7.22 29.92
C THR A 26 -40.15 -5.90 29.83
N LEU A 27 -39.48 -5.45 30.89
CA LEU A 27 -38.67 -4.24 30.87
C LEU A 27 -37.46 -4.39 29.95
N PHE A 28 -36.82 -5.56 29.91
CA PHE A 28 -35.70 -5.85 29.03
C PHE A 28 -36.12 -5.92 27.56
N THR A 29 -37.26 -6.55 27.26
CA THR A 29 -37.83 -6.57 25.89
C THR A 29 -38.31 -5.19 25.46
N LEU A 30 -38.94 -4.40 26.34
CA LEU A 30 -39.31 -3.02 26.06
C LEU A 30 -38.06 -2.14 25.83
N ALA A 31 -37.01 -2.31 26.64
CA ALA A 31 -35.74 -1.62 26.46
C ALA A 31 -35.07 -2.00 25.14
N LEU A 32 -35.09 -3.29 24.76
CA LEU A 32 -34.63 -3.77 23.45
C LEU A 32 -35.45 -3.17 22.32
N ILE A 33 -36.78 -3.17 22.42
CA ILE A 33 -37.67 -2.58 21.41
C ILE A 33 -37.40 -1.09 21.27
N ILE A 34 -37.29 -0.33 22.37
CA ILE A 34 -36.96 1.10 22.35
C ILE A 34 -35.57 1.32 21.76
N PHE A 35 -34.59 0.49 22.11
CA PHE A 35 -33.22 0.57 21.60
C PHE A 35 -33.16 0.29 20.09
N PHE A 36 -33.85 -0.75 19.62
CA PHE A 36 -33.95 -1.08 18.20
C PHE A 36 -34.79 -0.04 17.45
N TRP A 37 -35.92 0.42 17.99
CA TRP A 37 -36.78 1.44 17.38
C TRP A 37 -36.04 2.77 17.21
N LYS A 38 -35.27 3.22 18.22
CA LYS A 38 -34.42 4.41 18.10
C LYS A 38 -33.34 4.28 17.00
N ARG A 39 -32.90 3.05 16.67
CA ARG A 39 -31.99 2.79 15.55
C ARG A 39 -32.72 2.61 14.21
N LEU A 40 -33.95 2.10 14.23
CA LEU A 40 -34.75 1.81 13.03
C LEU A 40 -35.46 3.06 12.51
N GLN A 41 -35.99 3.91 13.39
CA GLN A 41 -36.76 5.11 13.05
C GLN A 41 -36.03 6.05 12.07
N PRO A 42 -34.74 6.40 12.25
CA PRO A 42 -34.04 7.25 11.28
C PRO A 42 -33.87 6.57 9.91
N THR A 43 -33.68 5.25 9.91
CA THR A 43 -33.55 4.44 8.68
C THR A 43 -34.88 4.34 7.93
N LEU A 44 -35.99 4.16 8.65
CA LEU A 44 -37.34 4.13 8.08
C LEU A 44 -37.78 5.52 7.59
N GLN A 45 -37.41 6.59 8.30
CA GLN A 45 -37.69 7.96 7.88
C GLN A 45 -36.87 8.33 6.63
N PHE A 46 -35.60 7.93 6.58
CA PHE A 46 -34.76 8.02 5.38
C PHE A 46 -35.38 7.21 4.23
N ALA A 47 -35.77 5.96 4.48
CA ALA A 47 -36.40 5.10 3.49
C ALA A 47 -37.72 5.68 2.97
N TYR A 48 -38.58 6.20 3.84
CA TYR A 48 -39.82 6.85 3.42
C TYR A 48 -39.55 8.10 2.57
N ASN A 49 -38.61 8.94 2.97
CA ASN A 49 -38.31 10.17 2.23
C ASN A 49 -37.56 9.93 0.92
N CYS A 50 -36.80 8.84 0.78
CA CYS A 50 -36.11 8.47 -0.47
C CYS A 50 -36.96 7.57 -1.37
N PHE A 51 -37.85 6.72 -0.82
CA PHE A 51 -38.55 5.67 -1.59
C PHE A 51 -40.06 5.89 -1.74
N LEU A 52 -40.70 6.66 -0.86
CA LEU A 52 -42.17 6.77 -0.81
C LEU A 52 -42.68 8.21 -0.94
N LYS A 53 -41.89 9.22 -0.56
CA LYS A 53 -42.28 10.62 -0.67
C LYS A 53 -42.09 11.11 -2.10
N PRO A 54 -43.16 11.49 -2.83
CA PRO A 54 -43.00 12.01 -4.18
C PRO A 54 -42.25 13.34 -4.16
N LEU A 55 -41.11 13.39 -4.86
CA LEU A 55 -40.46 14.64 -5.24
C LEU A 55 -41.41 15.36 -6.21
N GLY A 56 -42.10 16.40 -5.75
CA GLY A 56 -43.06 17.15 -6.57
C GLY A 56 -42.46 17.66 -7.89
N ARG A 57 -43.30 18.06 -8.85
CA ARG A 57 -42.84 18.72 -10.09
C ARG A 57 -42.34 20.13 -9.76
N HIS A 58 -41.03 20.29 -9.57
CA HIS A 58 -40.38 21.59 -9.43
C HIS A 58 -39.62 21.94 -10.71
N SER A 59 -39.69 23.21 -11.13
CA SER A 59 -39.06 23.72 -12.37
C SER A 59 -37.57 24.03 -12.23
N SER A 60 -37.01 24.09 -11.02
CA SER A 60 -35.59 24.43 -10.76
C SER A 60 -34.91 23.42 -9.84
N GLN A 61 -33.59 23.25 -9.98
CA GLN A 61 -32.79 22.37 -9.12
C GLN A 61 -32.84 22.80 -7.64
N GLN A 62 -32.76 24.11 -7.36
CA GLN A 62 -32.88 24.66 -6.01
C GLN A 62 -34.24 24.31 -5.36
N GLY A 63 -35.34 24.46 -6.11
CA GLY A 63 -36.67 24.12 -5.60
C GLY A 63 -36.84 22.64 -5.25
N ARG A 64 -36.23 21.74 -6.04
CA ARG A 64 -36.19 20.30 -5.73
C ARG A 64 -35.40 20.00 -4.45
N LEU A 65 -34.20 20.58 -4.32
CA LEU A 65 -33.34 20.37 -3.15
C LEU A 65 -33.98 20.90 -1.87
N ASP A 66 -34.55 22.11 -1.92
CA ASP A 66 -35.23 22.71 -0.78
C ASP A 66 -36.40 21.82 -0.32
N ALA A 67 -37.28 21.38 -1.23
CA ALA A 67 -38.41 20.49 -0.91
C ALA A 67 -37.99 19.12 -0.37
N PHE A 68 -36.87 18.57 -0.86
CA PHE A 68 -36.32 17.30 -0.39
C PHE A 68 -35.75 17.40 1.04
N TYR A 69 -35.08 18.51 1.37
CA TYR A 69 -34.36 18.67 2.64
C TYR A 69 -35.10 19.41 3.74
N GLU A 70 -36.15 20.18 3.45
CA GLU A 70 -36.91 20.97 4.44
C GLU A 70 -37.40 20.13 5.64
N GLY A 71 -37.88 18.90 5.39
CA GLY A 71 -38.35 17.99 6.45
C GLY A 71 -37.27 17.11 7.10
N GLN A 72 -36.02 17.20 6.64
CA GLN A 72 -34.92 16.30 7.07
C GLN A 72 -33.68 17.04 7.55
N ALA A 73 -33.58 18.35 7.36
CA ALA A 73 -32.37 19.14 7.64
C ALA A 73 -31.85 18.96 9.07
N ALA A 74 -32.74 18.84 10.07
CA ALA A 74 -32.37 18.65 11.48
C ALA A 74 -31.80 17.26 11.79
N VAL A 75 -32.16 16.23 11.01
CA VAL A 75 -31.78 14.81 11.21
C VAL A 75 -30.80 14.33 10.12
N TYR A 76 -30.38 15.25 9.25
CA TYR A 76 -29.55 14.97 8.08
C TYR A 76 -28.22 14.30 8.44
N ASP A 77 -27.53 14.81 9.47
CA ASP A 77 -26.21 14.31 9.84
C ASP A 77 -26.25 12.98 10.61
N SER A 78 -27.30 12.73 11.39
CA SER A 78 -27.46 11.49 12.15
C SER A 78 -27.88 10.30 11.28
N THR A 79 -28.54 10.56 10.14
CA THR A 79 -28.96 9.53 9.17
C THR A 79 -27.90 9.24 8.11
N ARG A 80 -27.12 10.24 7.68
CA ARG A 80 -26.16 10.08 6.57
C ARG A 80 -24.75 9.64 6.95
N GLY A 81 -24.40 9.59 8.24
CA GLY A 81 -23.07 9.15 8.69
C GLY A 81 -22.67 7.74 8.21
N GLY A 82 -23.64 6.82 8.11
CA GLY A 82 -23.41 5.46 7.59
C GLY A 82 -23.28 5.39 6.07
N LEU A 83 -23.88 6.33 5.34
CA LEU A 83 -23.91 6.41 3.88
C LEU A 83 -22.67 7.14 3.31
N LEU A 84 -22.29 8.26 3.93
CA LEU A 84 -21.23 9.15 3.45
C LEU A 84 -19.89 8.82 4.10
N ARG A 85 -19.36 7.62 3.88
CA ARG A 85 -18.14 7.14 4.58
C ARG A 85 -16.85 7.85 4.16
N GLY A 86 -16.78 8.34 2.93
CA GLY A 86 -15.57 8.93 2.33
C GLY A 86 -15.21 10.32 2.86
N ARG A 87 -16.19 11.12 3.27
CA ARG A 87 -15.98 12.54 3.64
C ARG A 87 -14.97 12.72 4.77
N LYS A 88 -15.01 11.88 5.81
CA LYS A 88 -14.07 11.96 6.93
C LYS A 88 -12.63 11.63 6.51
N THR A 89 -12.47 10.62 5.65
CA THR A 89 -11.16 10.24 5.09
C THR A 89 -10.62 11.37 4.21
N MET A 90 -11.45 11.93 3.32
CA MET A 90 -11.09 13.07 2.47
C MET A 90 -10.59 14.26 3.30
N LEU A 91 -11.34 14.66 4.34
CA LEU A 91 -10.95 15.79 5.19
C LEU A 91 -9.63 15.53 5.95
N ARG A 92 -9.39 14.31 6.43
CA ARG A 92 -8.10 13.95 7.05
C ARG A 92 -6.93 14.03 6.07
N LEU A 93 -7.12 13.53 4.86
CA LEU A 93 -6.11 13.63 3.79
C LEU A 93 -5.83 15.10 3.44
N CYS A 94 -6.89 15.92 3.30
CA CYS A 94 -6.73 17.35 3.03
C CYS A 94 -6.00 18.06 4.18
N ALA A 95 -6.37 17.78 5.43
CA ALA A 95 -5.69 18.33 6.60
C ALA A 95 -4.21 17.93 6.66
N ALA A 96 -3.88 16.68 6.32
CA ALA A 96 -2.50 16.19 6.27
C ALA A 96 -1.68 16.90 5.19
N GLU A 97 -2.26 17.12 4.01
CA GLU A 97 -1.63 17.89 2.93
C GLU A 97 -1.45 19.38 3.30
N LEU A 98 -2.46 20.01 3.90
CA LEU A 98 -2.37 21.39 4.37
C LEU A 98 -1.20 21.58 5.34
N LYS A 99 -1.03 20.68 6.33
CA LYS A 99 0.09 20.73 7.29
C LYS A 99 1.46 20.73 6.63
N GLN A 100 1.60 20.09 5.47
CA GLN A 100 2.87 20.05 4.75
C GLN A 100 3.09 21.24 3.82
N ARG A 101 2.01 21.81 3.29
CA ARG A 101 2.07 22.81 2.21
C ARG A 101 2.05 24.23 2.70
N THR A 102 1.41 24.50 3.83
CA THR A 102 1.18 25.89 4.25
C THR A 102 2.44 26.57 4.77
N GLY A 103 3.44 25.83 5.28
CA GLY A 103 4.67 26.43 5.81
C GLY A 103 4.42 27.49 6.90
N GLY A 104 3.26 27.44 7.58
CA GLY A 104 2.81 28.44 8.54
C GLY A 104 1.85 29.51 8.00
N ALA A 105 1.65 29.60 6.68
CA ALA A 105 0.65 30.49 6.08
C ALA A 105 -0.78 29.99 6.38
N LYS A 106 -1.73 30.92 6.48
CA LYS A 106 -3.15 30.57 6.70
C LYS A 106 -3.87 30.36 5.36
N PRO A 107 -4.32 29.14 5.03
CA PRO A 107 -4.94 28.85 3.74
C PRO A 107 -6.37 29.41 3.62
N ILE A 108 -6.85 29.56 2.40
CA ILE A 108 -8.26 29.82 2.07
C ILE A 108 -8.92 28.52 1.60
N TRP A 109 -10.07 28.16 2.20
CA TRP A 109 -10.81 26.95 1.90
C TRP A 109 -12.23 27.26 1.40
N VAL A 110 -12.66 26.59 0.33
CA VAL A 110 -14.05 26.54 -0.13
C VAL A 110 -14.60 25.12 -0.07
N ASP A 111 -15.70 24.90 0.64
CA ASP A 111 -16.45 23.64 0.66
C ASP A 111 -17.69 23.76 -0.24
N LEU A 112 -17.64 23.15 -1.42
CA LEU A 112 -18.68 23.19 -2.44
C LEU A 112 -19.70 22.06 -2.22
N GLY A 113 -20.97 22.45 -2.04
CA GLY A 113 -22.04 21.58 -1.56
C GLY A 113 -21.85 21.21 -0.09
N GLY A 114 -21.48 22.20 0.74
CA GLY A 114 -21.13 21.98 2.15
C GLY A 114 -22.33 21.67 3.07
N GLY A 115 -23.56 21.77 2.56
CA GLY A 115 -24.79 21.40 3.25
C GLY A 115 -24.94 22.07 4.61
N THR A 116 -25.07 21.27 5.66
CA THR A 116 -25.25 21.72 7.05
C THR A 116 -23.96 22.23 7.72
N GLY A 117 -22.83 22.29 7.00
CA GLY A 117 -21.55 22.72 7.56
C GLY A 117 -20.80 21.66 8.36
N TRP A 118 -21.25 20.40 8.34
CA TRP A 118 -20.63 19.31 9.08
C TRP A 118 -19.14 19.09 8.74
N ASN A 119 -18.76 19.25 7.46
CA ASN A 119 -17.36 19.10 7.04
C ASN A 119 -16.44 20.12 7.71
N ILE A 120 -16.91 21.36 7.87
CA ILE A 120 -16.17 22.44 8.52
C ILE A 120 -15.96 22.10 10.01
N GLU A 121 -16.99 21.58 10.69
CA GLU A 121 -16.85 21.09 12.07
C GLU A 121 -15.87 19.93 12.23
N GLN A 122 -15.80 19.01 11.26
CA GLN A 122 -14.79 17.95 11.30
C GLN A 122 -13.39 18.45 10.97
N MET A 123 -13.25 19.38 10.02
CA MET A 123 -11.96 19.96 9.68
C MET A 123 -11.37 20.75 10.86
N ASP A 124 -12.20 21.37 11.69
CA ASP A 124 -11.77 22.00 12.95
C ASP A 124 -11.00 21.01 13.85
N GLN A 125 -11.42 19.75 13.89
CA GLN A 125 -10.75 18.71 14.68
C GLN A 125 -9.42 18.25 14.06
N PHE A 126 -9.23 18.41 12.75
CA PHE A 126 -8.05 17.87 12.04
C PHE A 126 -6.98 18.92 11.75
N PHE A 127 -7.40 20.16 11.43
CA PHE A 127 -6.52 21.28 11.09
C PHE A 127 -6.86 22.57 11.84
N GLY A 128 -8.01 22.67 12.52
CA GLY A 128 -8.42 23.87 13.28
C GLY A 128 -8.87 25.02 12.37
N ILE A 129 -10.10 25.53 12.58
CA ILE A 129 -10.64 26.62 11.76
C ILE A 129 -9.87 27.92 11.95
N SER A 130 -9.29 28.14 13.14
CA SER A 130 -8.43 29.29 13.44
C SER A 130 -7.14 29.36 12.59
N ASN A 131 -6.72 28.22 12.02
CA ASN A 131 -5.56 28.14 11.15
C ASN A 131 -5.88 28.55 9.70
N PHE A 132 -7.16 28.66 9.32
CA PHE A 132 -7.56 29.18 8.03
C PHE A 132 -7.65 30.71 8.06
N LYS A 133 -7.27 31.33 6.95
CA LYS A 133 -7.49 32.76 6.74
C LYS A 133 -8.98 33.02 6.55
N ARG A 134 -9.61 32.19 5.73
CA ARG A 134 -11.04 32.25 5.43
C ARG A 134 -11.55 30.87 5.02
N VAL A 135 -12.79 30.58 5.40
CA VAL A 135 -13.51 29.37 5.01
C VAL A 135 -14.86 29.78 4.44
N TYR A 136 -15.16 29.32 3.23
CA TYR A 136 -16.45 29.55 2.59
C TYR A 136 -17.19 28.22 2.44
N LEU A 137 -18.43 28.18 2.92
CA LEU A 137 -19.38 27.13 2.58
C LEU A 137 -20.24 27.63 1.42
N VAL A 138 -20.25 26.91 0.30
CA VAL A 138 -21.11 27.23 -0.85
C VAL A 138 -22.12 26.11 -0.99
N ASP A 139 -23.41 26.44 -0.99
CA ASP A 139 -24.47 25.46 -1.20
C ASP A 139 -25.70 26.10 -1.84
N LEU A 140 -26.41 25.34 -2.67
CA LEU A 140 -27.61 25.81 -3.36
C LEU A 140 -28.85 25.73 -2.46
N CYS A 141 -28.86 24.86 -1.45
CA CYS A 141 -30.04 24.56 -0.62
C CYS A 141 -30.17 25.51 0.57
N ARG A 142 -31.26 26.29 0.60
CA ARG A 142 -31.46 27.36 1.60
C ARG A 142 -31.68 26.81 3.01
N PRO A 143 -32.51 25.76 3.23
CA PRO A 143 -32.65 25.15 4.56
C PRO A 143 -31.33 24.66 5.15
N LEU A 144 -30.45 24.06 4.34
CA LEU A 144 -29.16 23.56 4.82
C LEU A 144 -28.20 24.71 5.16
N CYS A 145 -28.17 25.76 4.32
CA CYS A 145 -27.39 26.98 4.60
C CYS A 145 -27.79 27.61 5.94
N LYS A 146 -29.09 27.73 6.24
CA LYS A 146 -29.56 28.28 7.52
C LYS A 146 -29.07 27.46 8.71
N VAL A 147 -29.05 26.13 8.61
CA VAL A 147 -28.49 25.25 9.65
C VAL A 147 -26.99 25.49 9.82
N ALA A 148 -26.25 25.63 8.72
CA ALA A 148 -24.81 25.91 8.77
C ALA A 148 -24.51 27.27 9.44
N GLU A 149 -25.25 28.32 9.09
CA GLU A 149 -25.13 29.65 9.71
C GLU A 149 -25.36 29.60 11.22
N GLN A 150 -26.41 28.90 11.67
CA GLN A 150 -26.72 28.73 13.09
C GLN A 150 -25.58 27.99 13.81
N ARG A 151 -25.03 26.93 13.20
CA ARG A 151 -23.90 26.18 13.78
C ARG A 151 -22.64 27.04 13.90
N PHE A 152 -22.29 27.78 12.85
CA PHE A 152 -21.08 28.62 12.86
C PHE A 152 -21.22 29.78 13.85
N LYS A 153 -22.41 30.37 13.95
CA LYS A 153 -22.73 31.38 14.97
C LYS A 153 -22.61 30.81 16.38
N ALA A 154 -23.12 29.61 16.63
CA ALA A 154 -23.00 28.93 17.92
C ALA A 154 -21.55 28.59 18.29
N LYS A 155 -20.69 28.30 17.30
CA LYS A 155 -19.25 28.09 17.48
C LYS A 155 -18.44 29.39 17.61
N GLY A 156 -19.04 30.55 17.30
CA GLY A 156 -18.37 31.85 17.36
C GLY A 156 -17.30 32.07 16.29
N TRP A 157 -17.32 31.31 15.19
CA TRP A 157 -16.32 31.45 14.13
C TRP A 157 -16.56 32.71 13.30
N LYS A 158 -15.56 33.59 13.24
CA LYS A 158 -15.62 34.86 12.50
C LYS A 158 -15.05 34.76 11.09
N ASN A 159 -14.18 33.77 10.86
CA ASN A 159 -13.50 33.53 9.59
C ASN A 159 -14.24 32.52 8.69
N VAL A 160 -15.48 32.17 9.00
CA VAL A 160 -16.33 31.27 8.20
C VAL A 160 -17.50 32.06 7.62
N SER A 161 -17.88 31.79 6.37
CA SER A 161 -19.03 32.44 5.72
C SER A 161 -19.83 31.46 4.88
N VAL A 162 -21.15 31.60 4.92
CA VAL A 162 -22.09 30.78 4.12
C VAL A 162 -22.51 31.59 2.90
N VAL A 163 -22.36 30.99 1.72
CA VAL A 163 -22.69 31.56 0.42
C VAL A 163 -23.76 30.68 -0.22
N CYS A 164 -25.03 31.08 -0.06
CA CYS A 164 -26.17 30.34 -0.59
C CYS A 164 -26.37 30.63 -2.09
N GLN A 165 -25.49 30.08 -2.93
CA GLN A 165 -25.42 30.34 -4.38
C GLN A 165 -25.08 29.05 -5.14
N ASP A 166 -25.30 29.08 -6.46
CA ASP A 166 -24.97 27.97 -7.35
C ASP A 166 -23.44 27.80 -7.50
N ALA A 167 -22.97 26.55 -7.57
CA ALA A 167 -21.54 26.24 -7.70
C ALA A 167 -20.92 26.83 -9.00
N LEU A 168 -21.72 27.03 -10.04
CA LEU A 168 -21.28 27.63 -11.31
C LEU A 168 -21.05 29.15 -11.18
N THR A 169 -21.85 29.84 -10.38
CA THR A 169 -21.93 31.31 -10.39
C THR A 169 -21.59 31.98 -9.06
N PHE A 170 -21.27 31.23 -8.00
CA PHE A 170 -21.01 31.81 -6.68
C PHE A 170 -19.92 32.90 -6.71
N VAL A 171 -20.10 33.98 -5.94
CA VAL A 171 -19.13 35.06 -5.80
C VAL A 171 -18.57 35.02 -4.38
N LEU A 172 -17.25 35.17 -4.24
CA LEU A 172 -16.59 35.27 -2.95
C LEU A 172 -16.43 36.76 -2.61
N PRO A 173 -17.27 37.33 -1.72
CA PRO A 173 -17.44 38.79 -1.61
C PRO A 173 -16.12 39.55 -1.39
N GLU A 174 -15.28 39.06 -0.48
CA GLU A 174 -14.01 39.69 -0.12
C GLU A 174 -12.93 39.56 -1.20
N LEU A 175 -13.05 38.58 -2.09
CA LEU A 175 -12.13 38.42 -3.21
C LEU A 175 -12.55 39.28 -4.40
N ALA A 176 -13.87 39.39 -4.63
CA ALA A 176 -14.44 40.27 -5.63
C ALA A 176 -14.18 41.75 -5.32
N GLU A 177 -14.35 42.17 -4.07
CA GLU A 177 -14.03 43.54 -3.62
C GLU A 177 -12.54 43.87 -3.75
N ALA A 178 -11.66 42.86 -3.63
CA ALA A 178 -10.23 43.04 -3.80
C ALA A 178 -9.76 42.97 -5.27
N GLY A 179 -10.66 42.72 -6.24
CA GLY A 179 -10.31 42.50 -7.65
C GLY A 179 -9.48 41.23 -7.88
N LEU A 180 -9.58 40.25 -6.97
CA LEU A 180 -8.76 39.04 -6.93
C LEU A 180 -9.61 37.78 -7.21
N ASP A 181 -10.17 37.70 -8.41
CA ASP A 181 -11.16 36.66 -8.74
C ASP A 181 -10.56 35.26 -9.05
N HIS A 182 -9.23 35.13 -9.18
CA HIS A 182 -8.57 33.89 -9.61
C HIS A 182 -7.26 33.59 -8.87
N GLY A 183 -6.94 32.30 -8.74
CA GLY A 183 -5.61 31.85 -8.31
C GLY A 183 -5.26 32.02 -6.82
N ARG A 184 -6.23 32.12 -5.92
CA ARG A 184 -6.00 32.44 -4.49
C ARG A 184 -6.51 31.39 -3.51
N ILE A 185 -7.24 30.37 -3.99
CA ILE A 185 -7.84 29.35 -3.12
C ILE A 185 -6.85 28.20 -2.94
N ASP A 186 -6.58 27.81 -1.70
CA ASP A 186 -5.62 26.75 -1.39
C ASP A 186 -6.27 25.37 -1.34
N LEU A 187 -7.54 25.32 -0.92
CA LEU A 187 -8.31 24.08 -0.84
C LEU A 187 -9.73 24.28 -1.38
N VAL A 188 -10.15 23.39 -2.28
CA VAL A 188 -11.56 23.19 -2.60
C VAL A 188 -11.97 21.78 -2.20
N THR A 189 -13.07 21.61 -1.49
CA THR A 189 -13.64 20.29 -1.20
C THR A 189 -15.01 20.09 -1.83
N MET A 190 -15.27 18.86 -2.27
CA MET A 190 -16.56 18.42 -2.79
C MET A 190 -16.91 17.07 -2.14
N SER A 191 -17.76 17.11 -1.11
CA SER A 191 -18.18 15.91 -0.37
C SER A 191 -19.57 15.48 -0.82
N TYR A 192 -19.63 14.50 -1.72
CA TYR A 192 -20.85 13.92 -2.29
C TYR A 192 -21.73 14.94 -3.01
N SER A 193 -21.10 15.96 -3.59
CA SER A 193 -21.75 17.06 -4.28
C SER A 193 -21.52 17.02 -5.80
N LEU A 194 -20.41 16.46 -6.29
CA LEU A 194 -20.11 16.41 -7.73
C LEU A 194 -21.12 15.55 -8.49
N SER A 195 -21.58 14.44 -7.89
CA SER A 195 -22.64 13.60 -8.45
C SER A 195 -24.00 14.30 -8.50
N MET A 196 -24.23 15.34 -7.68
CA MET A 196 -25.48 16.10 -7.63
C MET A 196 -25.47 17.32 -8.58
N ILE A 197 -24.30 17.73 -9.09
CA ILE A 197 -24.18 18.87 -10.00
C ILE A 197 -24.44 18.39 -11.44
N GLU A 198 -25.44 19.00 -12.09
CA GLU A 198 -25.81 18.69 -13.47
C GLU A 198 -24.74 19.21 -14.45
N HIS A 199 -24.39 20.49 -14.35
CA HIS A 199 -23.37 21.15 -15.17
C HIS A 199 -21.96 21.06 -14.57
N TYR A 200 -21.46 19.84 -14.36
CA TYR A 200 -20.20 19.64 -13.64
C TYR A 200 -18.93 20.02 -14.43
N TYR A 201 -18.95 19.96 -15.77
CA TYR A 201 -17.80 20.37 -16.60
C TYR A 201 -17.34 21.81 -16.30
N PRO A 202 -18.19 22.84 -16.45
CA PRO A 202 -17.78 24.22 -16.18
C PRO A 202 -17.49 24.48 -14.70
N VAL A 203 -18.10 23.74 -13.77
CA VAL A 203 -17.76 23.82 -12.34
C VAL A 203 -16.34 23.35 -12.08
N VAL A 204 -15.94 22.21 -12.66
CA VAL A 204 -14.57 21.67 -12.54
C VAL A 204 -13.55 22.64 -13.14
N ASP A 205 -13.84 23.23 -14.29
CA ASP A 205 -12.98 24.22 -14.96
C ASP A 205 -12.83 25.49 -14.11
N ARG A 206 -13.95 25.95 -13.54
CA ARG A 206 -13.95 27.11 -12.64
C ARG A 206 -13.12 26.85 -11.39
N ILE A 207 -13.23 25.68 -10.76
CA ILE A 207 -12.39 25.29 -9.64
C ILE A 207 -10.91 25.40 -10.01
N ALA A 208 -10.51 24.90 -11.19
CA ALA A 208 -9.13 24.99 -11.66
C ALA A 208 -8.63 26.44 -11.83
N SER A 209 -9.52 27.38 -12.20
CA SER A 209 -9.20 28.81 -12.29
C SER A 209 -9.05 29.50 -10.93
N LEU A 210 -9.82 29.06 -9.93
CA LEU A 210 -9.84 29.66 -8.59
C LEU A 210 -8.65 29.23 -7.72
N LEU A 211 -8.17 28.00 -7.93
CA LEU A 211 -7.07 27.43 -7.16
C LEU A 211 -5.75 28.17 -7.37
N ASN A 212 -5.03 28.36 -6.28
CA ASN A 212 -3.64 28.77 -6.30
C ASN A 212 -2.83 27.81 -7.20
N PRO A 213 -2.19 28.29 -8.29
CA PRO A 213 -1.51 27.41 -9.24
C PRO A 213 -0.34 26.62 -8.65
N GLN A 214 0.27 27.12 -7.57
CA GLN A 214 1.46 26.54 -6.95
C GLN A 214 1.11 25.60 -5.80
N THR A 215 0.23 26.03 -4.89
CA THR A 215 -0.07 25.31 -3.64
C THR A 215 -1.45 24.67 -3.60
N GLY A 216 -2.37 25.15 -4.44
CA GLY A 216 -3.78 24.81 -4.41
C GLY A 216 -4.08 23.37 -4.82
N PHE A 217 -5.04 22.75 -4.13
CA PHE A 217 -5.49 21.39 -4.44
C PHE A 217 -6.98 21.19 -4.14
N VAL A 218 -7.54 20.11 -4.69
CA VAL A 218 -8.95 19.72 -4.54
C VAL A 218 -9.03 18.41 -3.79
N GLY A 219 -10.00 18.28 -2.89
CA GLY A 219 -10.43 17.03 -2.29
C GLY A 219 -11.86 16.68 -2.71
N VAL A 220 -12.08 15.48 -3.22
CA VAL A 220 -13.41 14.98 -3.61
C VAL A 220 -13.68 13.64 -2.94
N ALA A 221 -14.86 13.49 -2.36
CA ALA A 221 -15.38 12.19 -1.95
C ALA A 221 -16.74 12.02 -2.60
N ASP A 222 -16.92 11.03 -3.47
CA ASP A 222 -18.20 10.87 -4.15
C ASP A 222 -18.51 9.43 -4.53
N PHE A 223 -19.76 9.18 -4.86
CA PHE A 223 -20.22 7.93 -5.47
C PHE A 223 -19.82 7.89 -6.95
N TYR A 224 -19.61 6.69 -7.48
CA TYR A 224 -19.26 6.52 -8.89
C TYR A 224 -19.62 5.13 -9.39
N VAL A 225 -19.82 4.98 -10.68
CA VAL A 225 -19.71 3.68 -11.35
C VAL A 225 -18.50 3.69 -12.29
N SER A 226 -17.80 2.56 -12.43
CA SER A 226 -16.67 2.46 -13.35
C SER A 226 -17.14 2.42 -14.80
N GLU A 227 -16.23 2.72 -15.73
CA GLU A 227 -16.44 2.41 -17.15
C GLU A 227 -16.62 0.89 -17.36
N ALA A 228 -17.31 0.50 -18.43
CA ALA A 228 -17.44 -0.91 -18.82
C ALA A 228 -16.14 -1.49 -19.40
N THR A 229 -15.36 -0.64 -20.07
CA THR A 229 -14.06 -0.97 -20.64
C THR A 229 -13.02 -1.11 -19.53
N LYS A 230 -12.23 -2.19 -19.57
CA LYS A 230 -11.08 -2.34 -18.65
C LYS A 230 -10.14 -1.14 -18.83
N LEU A 231 -9.48 -0.73 -17.74
CA LEU A 231 -8.54 0.41 -17.70
C LEU A 231 -7.34 0.30 -18.65
N ASN A 232 -7.20 -0.82 -19.38
CA ASN A 232 -6.17 -1.11 -20.37
C ASN A 232 -5.87 0.12 -21.24
N GLY A 233 -4.75 0.80 -20.96
CA GLY A 233 -4.25 1.92 -21.74
C GLY A 233 -4.24 3.28 -21.01
N ARG A 234 -4.95 3.46 -19.89
CA ARG A 234 -4.86 4.68 -19.07
C ARG A 234 -3.70 4.60 -18.07
N ARG A 235 -2.47 4.65 -18.58
CA ARG A 235 -1.23 4.55 -17.78
C ARG A 235 -1.23 5.45 -16.54
N ASP A 236 -1.79 6.65 -16.67
CA ASP A 236 -1.79 7.64 -15.60
C ASP A 236 -2.78 7.32 -14.45
N ALA A 237 -3.97 6.83 -14.80
CA ALA A 237 -4.97 6.38 -13.82
C ALA A 237 -4.53 5.07 -13.14
N GLU A 238 -3.83 4.20 -13.85
CA GLU A 238 -3.29 2.96 -13.28
C GLU A 238 -2.20 3.21 -12.24
N GLN A 239 -1.35 4.22 -12.47
CA GLN A 239 -0.29 4.63 -11.54
C GLN A 239 -0.85 5.34 -10.31
N ALA A 240 -1.90 6.15 -10.47
CA ALA A 240 -2.60 6.79 -9.37
C ALA A 240 -3.34 5.76 -8.49
N GLY A 241 -3.89 4.69 -9.07
CA GLY A 241 -4.19 3.45 -8.39
C GLY A 241 -5.52 2.81 -8.79
N VAL A 242 -5.42 1.52 -9.10
CA VAL A 242 -6.47 0.68 -9.68
C VAL A 242 -7.26 -0.09 -8.61
N LEU A 243 -6.73 -0.17 -7.38
CA LEU A 243 -7.27 -1.08 -6.38
C LEU A 243 -8.73 -0.72 -6.07
N GLY A 244 -9.65 -1.67 -6.30
CA GLY A 244 -11.07 -1.48 -6.07
C GLY A 244 -11.77 -0.50 -7.02
N TYR A 245 -11.13 -0.07 -8.11
CA TYR A 245 -11.74 0.84 -9.08
C TYR A 245 -12.92 0.20 -9.82
N GLU A 246 -12.74 -1.01 -10.37
CA GLU A 246 -13.73 -1.64 -11.24
C GLU A 246 -15.01 -2.04 -10.50
N CYS A 247 -16.15 -1.75 -11.14
CA CYS A 247 -17.47 -2.21 -10.73
C CYS A 247 -17.92 -3.32 -11.67
N ASN A 248 -18.52 -4.39 -11.13
CA ASN A 248 -19.15 -5.41 -11.97
C ASN A 248 -20.38 -4.84 -12.72
N TRP A 249 -20.86 -5.55 -13.74
CA TRP A 249 -21.98 -5.08 -14.56
C TRP A 249 -23.23 -4.71 -13.74
N PHE A 250 -23.61 -5.57 -12.79
CA PHE A 250 -24.79 -5.34 -11.95
C PHE A 250 -24.64 -4.06 -11.12
N THR A 251 -23.50 -3.88 -10.44
CA THR A 251 -23.17 -2.67 -9.68
C THR A 251 -23.22 -1.42 -10.54
N ARG A 252 -22.74 -1.48 -11.79
CA ARG A 252 -22.79 -0.32 -12.71
C ARG A 252 -24.22 0.05 -13.06
N VAL A 253 -25.04 -0.91 -13.48
CA VAL A 253 -26.41 -0.65 -13.95
C VAL A 253 -27.34 -0.30 -12.79
N PHE A 254 -27.34 -1.12 -11.74
CA PHE A 254 -28.24 -0.95 -10.60
C PHE A 254 -28.05 0.41 -9.94
N TRP A 255 -26.82 0.76 -9.55
CA TRP A 255 -26.59 2.01 -8.82
C TRP A 255 -26.77 3.25 -9.68
N GLN A 256 -26.44 3.17 -10.97
CA GLN A 256 -26.65 4.30 -11.86
C GLN A 256 -28.13 4.69 -11.93
N HIS A 257 -29.03 3.72 -12.12
CA HIS A 257 -30.47 4.00 -12.14
C HIS A 257 -31.06 4.28 -10.77
N TRP A 258 -30.56 3.60 -9.74
CA TRP A 258 -31.04 3.80 -8.37
C TRP A 258 -30.85 5.24 -7.90
N PHE A 259 -29.64 5.79 -8.09
CA PHE A 259 -29.34 7.17 -7.70
C PHE A 259 -29.99 8.21 -8.61
N GLU A 260 -30.30 7.85 -9.86
CA GLU A 260 -31.01 8.72 -10.80
C GLU A 260 -32.42 9.09 -10.33
N PHE A 261 -33.10 8.21 -9.56
CA PHE A 261 -34.38 8.54 -8.92
C PHE A 261 -34.30 9.73 -7.96
N ASP A 262 -33.14 9.94 -7.33
CA ASP A 262 -32.85 11.07 -6.45
C ASP A 262 -32.12 12.22 -7.18
N HIS A 263 -32.06 12.18 -8.52
CA HIS A 263 -31.28 13.09 -9.35
C HIS A 263 -29.78 13.16 -9.01
N VAL A 264 -29.24 12.03 -8.58
CA VAL A 264 -27.81 11.86 -8.34
C VAL A 264 -27.22 11.02 -9.47
N TYR A 265 -26.25 11.58 -10.18
CA TYR A 265 -25.73 10.99 -11.42
C TYR A 265 -24.35 10.39 -11.19
N LEU A 266 -24.24 9.06 -11.23
CA LEU A 266 -23.00 8.33 -10.94
C LEU A 266 -22.08 8.10 -12.15
N HIS A 267 -22.42 8.67 -13.30
CA HIS A 267 -21.73 8.39 -14.57
C HIS A 267 -20.21 8.61 -14.47
N HIS A 268 -19.42 7.66 -14.97
CA HIS A 268 -17.96 7.61 -14.85
C HIS A 268 -17.23 8.85 -15.40
N SER A 269 -17.87 9.58 -16.32
CA SER A 269 -17.33 10.81 -16.93
C SER A 269 -17.05 11.91 -15.90
N ARG A 270 -17.79 11.97 -14.79
CA ARG A 270 -17.57 12.98 -13.74
C ARG A 270 -16.18 12.91 -13.14
N ARG A 271 -15.82 11.71 -12.69
CA ARG A 271 -14.49 11.42 -12.18
C ARG A 271 -13.43 11.48 -13.29
N SER A 272 -13.74 10.94 -14.48
CA SER A 272 -12.78 10.96 -15.60
C SER A 272 -12.42 12.38 -16.02
N TYR A 273 -13.38 13.31 -16.00
CA TYR A 273 -13.13 14.72 -16.30
C TYR A 273 -12.34 15.41 -15.19
N LEU A 274 -12.65 15.11 -13.93
CA LEU A 274 -11.87 15.58 -12.77
C LEU A 274 -10.38 15.15 -12.89
N GLU A 275 -10.14 13.87 -13.18
CA GLU A 275 -8.80 13.30 -13.40
C GLU A 275 -8.13 13.79 -14.70
N HIS A 276 -8.91 14.37 -15.63
CA HIS A 276 -8.39 14.98 -16.86
C HIS A 276 -7.90 16.41 -16.62
N VAL A 277 -8.70 17.22 -15.90
CA VAL A 277 -8.38 18.63 -15.59
C VAL A 277 -7.26 18.74 -14.54
N PHE A 278 -7.23 17.80 -13.60
CA PHE A 278 -6.26 17.80 -12.50
C PHE A 278 -5.35 16.57 -12.53
N SER A 279 -4.08 16.78 -12.20
CA SER A 279 -3.17 15.68 -11.88
C SER A 279 -3.62 15.02 -10.57
N THR A 280 -3.83 13.70 -10.61
CA THR A 280 -4.21 12.92 -9.43
C THR A 280 -3.03 12.81 -8.47
N HIS A 281 -3.23 13.25 -7.23
CA HIS A 281 -2.23 13.18 -6.16
C HIS A 281 -2.48 11.99 -5.23
N LYS A 282 -3.73 11.78 -4.81
CA LYS A 282 -4.13 10.65 -3.97
C LYS A 282 -5.47 10.12 -4.43
N VAL A 283 -5.64 8.81 -4.46
CA VAL A 283 -6.95 8.21 -4.67
C VAL A 283 -7.13 6.97 -3.79
N LEU A 284 -8.38 6.72 -3.43
CA LEU A 284 -8.83 5.57 -2.67
C LEU A 284 -10.21 5.19 -3.17
N ASN A 285 -10.35 3.96 -3.67
CA ASN A 285 -11.63 3.41 -4.09
C ASN A 285 -12.15 2.48 -2.99
N CYS A 286 -13.43 2.59 -2.65
CA CYS A 286 -14.03 1.84 -1.56
C CYS A 286 -15.45 1.38 -1.89
N ARG A 287 -15.98 0.50 -1.03
CA ARG A 287 -17.36 0.02 -1.09
C ARG A 287 -18.03 0.29 0.24
N ASN A 288 -19.20 0.90 0.20
CA ASN A 288 -20.03 1.11 1.37
C ASN A 288 -21.00 -0.07 1.54
N HIS A 289 -21.00 -0.67 2.74
CA HIS A 289 -21.78 -1.85 3.10
C HIS A 289 -22.98 -1.49 3.99
N PHE A 290 -23.55 -0.30 3.80
CA PHE A 290 -24.58 0.28 4.69
C PHE A 290 -25.94 -0.44 4.59
N VAL A 291 -26.36 -0.86 3.39
CA VAL A 291 -27.64 -1.53 3.14
C VAL A 291 -27.36 -3.02 2.98
N LEU A 292 -27.81 -3.86 3.94
CA LEU A 292 -27.59 -5.32 3.97
C LEU A 292 -26.11 -5.70 3.70
N PRO A 293 -25.29 -5.83 4.76
CA PRO A 293 -23.89 -6.22 4.60
C PRO A 293 -23.79 -7.45 3.68
N TYR A 294 -22.89 -7.38 2.69
CA TYR A 294 -22.57 -8.42 1.71
C TYR A 294 -23.44 -8.54 0.44
N LEU A 295 -24.65 -7.97 0.36
CA LEU A 295 -25.50 -8.06 -0.84
C LEU A 295 -25.44 -6.80 -1.72
N VAL A 296 -25.34 -5.62 -1.12
CA VAL A 296 -25.50 -4.34 -1.81
C VAL A 296 -24.37 -3.39 -1.42
N GLN A 297 -23.39 -3.22 -2.30
CA GLN A 297 -22.16 -2.45 -2.06
C GLN A 297 -22.16 -1.16 -2.88
N ILE A 298 -22.32 0.00 -2.25
CA ILE A 298 -22.30 1.29 -2.95
C ILE A 298 -20.85 1.70 -3.22
N PRO A 299 -20.41 1.80 -4.49
CA PRO A 299 -19.09 2.29 -4.85
C PRO A 299 -18.92 3.78 -4.56
N TYR A 300 -17.85 4.12 -3.84
CA TYR A 300 -17.43 5.51 -3.63
C TYR A 300 -15.92 5.64 -3.73
N TYR A 301 -15.45 6.85 -3.99
CA TYR A 301 -14.03 7.17 -4.03
C TYR A 301 -13.72 8.36 -3.13
N VAL A 302 -12.47 8.44 -2.71
CA VAL A 302 -11.85 9.62 -2.12
C VAL A 302 -10.66 9.97 -3.00
N TRP A 303 -10.59 11.19 -3.47
CA TRP A 303 -9.59 11.63 -4.43
C TRP A 303 -9.09 13.01 -4.06
N LEU A 304 -7.78 13.22 -4.18
CA LEU A 304 -7.14 14.52 -4.11
C LEU A 304 -6.38 14.75 -5.40
N GLY A 305 -6.46 15.96 -5.94
CA GLY A 305 -5.69 16.35 -7.12
C GLY A 305 -5.37 17.83 -7.16
N ARG A 306 -4.51 18.20 -8.10
CA ARG A 306 -3.96 19.55 -8.22
C ARG A 306 -3.74 19.91 -9.67
N ARG A 307 -3.60 21.21 -9.95
CA ARG A 307 -3.20 21.67 -11.27
C ARG A 307 -1.75 21.23 -11.53
N ALA A 308 -1.47 20.77 -12.74
CA ALA A 308 -0.10 20.44 -13.12
C ALA A 308 0.76 21.72 -13.12
N CYS A 309 1.84 21.76 -12.34
CA CYS A 309 2.78 22.87 -12.33
C CYS A 309 3.90 22.64 -13.37
N GLN A 310 4.49 23.70 -13.93
CA GLN A 310 5.61 23.60 -14.88
C GLN A 310 6.83 22.86 -14.31
N THR A 311 7.08 22.96 -13.00
CA THR A 311 8.14 22.22 -12.30
C THR A 311 7.86 20.72 -12.19
N ASP A 312 6.58 20.35 -12.08
CA ASP A 312 6.17 18.95 -12.16
C ASP A 312 6.39 18.42 -13.58
N SER A 313 6.18 19.23 -14.62
CA SER A 313 6.43 18.86 -16.02
C SER A 313 7.91 18.58 -16.29
N SER A 314 8.84 19.34 -15.71
CA SER A 314 10.28 19.12 -15.89
C SER A 314 10.79 17.90 -15.13
N LEU A 315 10.33 17.69 -13.89
CA LEU A 315 10.71 16.53 -13.09
C LEU A 315 10.01 15.26 -13.58
N ALA A 316 8.77 15.38 -14.06
CA ALA A 316 8.09 14.36 -14.83
C ALA A 316 8.85 14.01 -16.08
N GLY A 317 9.30 14.99 -16.87
CA GLY A 317 10.15 14.75 -18.04
C GLY A 317 11.42 13.98 -17.70
N LEU A 318 12.06 14.30 -16.57
CA LEU A 318 13.23 13.57 -16.07
C LEU A 318 12.88 12.13 -15.66
N VAL A 319 11.85 11.92 -14.85
CA VAL A 319 11.39 10.59 -14.39
C VAL A 319 10.85 9.75 -15.55
N ALA A 320 10.17 10.36 -16.52
CA ALA A 320 9.77 9.73 -17.77
C ALA A 320 10.98 9.37 -18.62
N SER A 321 12.02 10.20 -18.70
CA SER A 321 13.24 9.85 -19.42
C SER A 321 13.97 8.66 -18.80
N ILE A 322 13.90 8.52 -17.46
CA ILE A 322 14.43 7.37 -16.72
C ILE A 322 13.53 6.14 -16.95
N GLY A 323 12.21 6.25 -16.78
CA GLY A 323 11.27 5.14 -16.95
C GLY A 323 11.05 4.69 -18.40
N SER A 324 11.19 5.60 -19.38
CA SER A 324 11.05 5.30 -20.82
C SER A 324 12.31 4.65 -21.38
N ARG A 325 13.48 4.87 -20.76
CA ARG A 325 14.69 4.05 -20.99
C ARG A 325 14.48 2.60 -20.51
N SER A 326 13.68 2.39 -19.46
CA SER A 326 13.31 1.04 -18.97
C SER A 326 12.21 0.35 -19.79
N VAL A 327 11.46 1.08 -20.64
CA VAL A 327 10.25 0.59 -21.32
C VAL A 327 10.43 0.47 -22.85
N SER A 328 11.51 1.00 -23.44
CA SER A 328 11.76 0.93 -24.88
C SER A 328 12.61 -0.30 -25.28
N THR A 329 12.02 -1.49 -25.23
CA THR A 329 12.55 -2.67 -25.96
C THR A 329 11.42 -3.40 -26.69
N HIS A 330 10.92 -2.78 -27.75
CA HIS A 330 10.43 -3.50 -28.92
C HIS A 330 11.13 -2.91 -30.15
N ALA A 331 12.43 -3.19 -30.27
CA ALA A 331 13.07 -3.16 -31.58
C ALA A 331 12.76 -4.51 -32.22
N GLY A 332 11.82 -4.51 -33.18
CA GLY A 332 11.66 -5.62 -34.10
C GLY A 332 13.00 -5.85 -34.79
N VAL A 333 13.59 -7.02 -34.56
CA VAL A 333 14.74 -7.49 -35.29
C VAL A 333 14.27 -7.77 -36.71
N SER A 334 14.51 -6.83 -37.63
CA SER A 334 14.55 -7.13 -39.06
C SER A 334 15.74 -8.07 -39.29
N PRO A 335 15.56 -9.24 -39.92
CA PRO A 335 16.67 -10.14 -40.17
C PRO A 335 17.62 -9.51 -41.20
N PRO A 336 18.95 -9.69 -41.04
CA PRO A 336 19.90 -9.23 -42.05
C PRO A 336 19.79 -10.11 -43.30
N SER A 337 19.87 -9.45 -44.44
CA SER A 337 20.01 -9.99 -45.78
C SER A 337 21.09 -11.09 -45.85
N SER A 338 20.70 -12.28 -46.28
CA SER A 338 21.60 -13.35 -46.73
C SER A 338 22.08 -13.09 -48.17
N PRO A 339 23.35 -13.38 -48.51
CA PRO A 339 23.82 -13.38 -49.89
C PRO A 339 23.54 -14.73 -50.59
N ASP A 340 23.55 -14.65 -51.92
CA ASP A 340 23.16 -15.62 -52.94
C ASP A 340 23.72 -17.05 -52.83
N MET A 341 22.92 -18.04 -53.26
CA MET A 341 23.29 -19.17 -54.16
C MET A 341 22.02 -19.98 -54.59
N PRO A 342 21.96 -20.58 -55.81
CA PRO A 342 20.71 -20.99 -56.47
C PRO A 342 20.52 -22.55 -56.51
N PRO A 343 19.55 -23.13 -57.24
CA PRO A 343 18.51 -24.02 -56.70
C PRO A 343 18.76 -25.52 -56.94
N ALA A 344 18.14 -26.39 -56.13
CA ALA A 344 17.99 -27.81 -56.45
C ALA A 344 16.70 -28.40 -55.86
N ASP A 345 15.79 -28.74 -56.77
CA ASP A 345 14.90 -29.90 -56.82
C ASP A 345 14.02 -30.26 -55.61
N SER A 346 12.73 -29.97 -55.78
CA SER A 346 11.60 -30.72 -55.23
C SER A 346 11.40 -32.06 -56.00
N PRO A 347 10.77 -33.11 -55.45
CA PRO A 347 9.30 -33.10 -55.33
C PRO A 347 8.66 -33.88 -54.15
N GLU A 348 7.43 -33.45 -53.82
CA GLU A 348 6.23 -34.25 -53.47
C GLU A 348 6.24 -35.15 -52.22
N ALA A 349 5.17 -35.35 -51.45
CA ALA A 349 3.76 -34.95 -51.38
C ALA A 349 3.31 -35.37 -49.95
N LEU A 350 2.25 -34.91 -49.28
CA LEU A 350 0.85 -34.80 -49.65
C LEU A 350 0.20 -33.94 -48.55
N LEU A 351 -0.51 -32.89 -48.95
CA LEU A 351 -1.69 -32.40 -48.25
C LEU A 351 -2.85 -32.59 -49.22
N PRO A 352 -3.99 -33.08 -48.75
CA PRO A 352 -5.20 -32.33 -49.04
C PRO A 352 -6.17 -32.38 -47.86
N LYS A 353 -7.07 -31.44 -47.62
CA LYS A 353 -7.52 -30.23 -48.32
C LYS A 353 -8.45 -29.55 -47.27
N ARG A 354 -8.39 -28.23 -47.09
CA ARG A 354 -9.07 -27.22 -47.94
C ARG A 354 -10.59 -27.29 -47.67
N THR A 355 -11.29 -26.18 -47.45
CA THR A 355 -11.68 -25.26 -48.53
C THR A 355 -12.55 -24.16 -47.90
N LEU A 356 -12.14 -22.87 -47.89
CA LEU A 356 -12.09 -21.84 -48.96
C LEU A 356 -13.41 -21.04 -49.03
N GLN A 357 -13.32 -19.70 -48.89
CA GLN A 357 -13.42 -18.66 -49.96
C GLN A 357 -14.87 -18.18 -50.14
N LEU A 358 -15.18 -16.96 -50.62
CA LEU A 358 -14.58 -16.02 -51.57
C LEU A 358 -14.85 -14.58 -51.07
N ALA A 359 -13.99 -13.56 -51.26
CA ALA A 359 -13.55 -12.88 -52.49
C ALA A 359 -14.63 -12.02 -53.21
N ASN A 360 -14.41 -10.70 -53.14
CA ASN A 360 -14.76 -9.56 -54.01
C ASN A 360 -15.85 -9.68 -55.10
N GLY A 361 -16.75 -8.69 -55.08
CA GLY A 361 -17.26 -8.02 -56.28
C GLY A 361 -18.75 -7.69 -56.26
N VAL A 362 -19.10 -6.39 -56.12
CA VAL A 362 -20.07 -5.61 -56.93
C VAL A 362 -20.36 -4.28 -56.22
N HIS A 363 -19.99 -3.17 -56.87
CA HIS A 363 -20.41 -1.80 -56.58
C HIS A 363 -21.92 -1.67 -56.79
N ILE A 364 -22.70 -1.15 -55.82
CA ILE A 364 -23.76 -0.12 -56.01
C ILE A 364 -23.92 0.67 -54.70
N SER A 365 -23.86 1.99 -54.82
CA SER A 365 -24.05 3.05 -53.82
C SER A 365 -25.37 2.98 -53.04
N THR A 366 -25.36 3.28 -51.73
CA THR A 366 -26.34 4.16 -51.04
C THR A 366 -26.05 4.37 -49.53
N ALA A 367 -26.07 5.64 -49.14
CA ALA A 367 -26.47 6.21 -47.82
C ALA A 367 -25.62 5.97 -46.54
N ASN A 368 -24.82 7.00 -46.22
CA ASN A 368 -24.52 7.59 -44.90
C ASN A 368 -24.83 6.79 -43.61
N LYS A 369 -23.76 6.39 -42.92
CA LYS A 369 -23.68 6.40 -41.44
C LYS A 369 -22.48 7.28 -41.03
N PRO A 370 -22.63 8.18 -40.04
CA PRO A 370 -21.56 9.08 -39.66
C PRO A 370 -20.48 8.33 -38.89
N ASN A 371 -19.23 8.47 -39.34
CA ASN A 371 -18.03 8.09 -38.61
C ASN A 371 -18.07 8.76 -37.23
N SER A 372 -18.00 7.97 -36.16
CA SER A 372 -17.57 8.45 -34.86
C SER A 372 -16.09 8.83 -34.98
N VAL A 373 -15.83 10.10 -35.25
CA VAL A 373 -14.51 10.70 -35.14
C VAL A 373 -14.12 10.60 -33.66
N ALA A 374 -13.33 9.60 -33.32
CA ALA A 374 -12.57 9.61 -32.08
C ALA A 374 -11.61 10.80 -32.18
N PHE A 375 -11.90 11.88 -31.46
CA PHE A 375 -10.97 12.97 -31.25
C PHE A 375 -9.75 12.40 -30.50
N ASN A 376 -8.74 12.01 -31.26
CA ASN A 376 -7.41 11.71 -30.76
C ASN A 376 -6.77 13.02 -30.30
N ILE A 377 -7.08 13.43 -29.07
CA ILE A 377 -6.27 14.41 -28.35
C ILE A 377 -4.91 13.75 -28.16
N GLY A 378 -3.90 14.30 -28.84
CA GLY A 378 -2.61 13.63 -29.05
C GLY A 378 -1.86 13.22 -27.77
N PRO A 379 -0.92 12.27 -27.89
CA PRO A 379 -0.23 11.63 -26.76
C PRO A 379 0.76 12.53 -25.99
N ARG A 380 0.86 13.84 -26.29
CA ARG A 380 1.87 14.74 -25.69
C ARG A 380 1.52 15.29 -24.30
N LEU A 381 0.23 15.43 -23.96
CA LEU A 381 -0.19 15.91 -22.63
C LEU A 381 -0.55 14.78 -21.65
N ILE A 382 -0.84 13.57 -22.17
CA ILE A 382 -1.38 12.44 -21.40
C ILE A 382 -0.31 11.77 -20.52
N SER A 383 0.99 12.03 -20.71
CA SER A 383 2.03 11.45 -19.83
C SER A 383 2.44 12.33 -18.65
N GLN A 384 2.06 13.62 -18.63
CA GLN A 384 2.55 14.56 -17.62
C GLN A 384 1.79 14.47 -16.29
N SER A 385 0.59 13.89 -16.27
CA SER A 385 -0.32 13.98 -15.12
C SER A 385 0.00 12.98 -14.00
N ALA A 386 0.47 11.77 -14.31
CA ALA A 386 0.83 10.76 -13.30
C ALA A 386 2.25 10.91 -12.75
N LEU A 387 3.14 11.52 -13.52
CA LEU A 387 4.50 11.80 -13.08
C LEU A 387 4.55 12.96 -12.06
N SER A 388 3.57 13.87 -12.08
CA SER A 388 3.42 14.96 -11.12
C SER A 388 3.19 14.49 -9.68
N GLY A 389 2.49 13.37 -9.46
CA GLY A 389 2.31 12.81 -8.11
C GLY A 389 3.63 12.28 -7.51
N ASN A 390 4.50 11.71 -8.36
CA ASN A 390 5.80 11.17 -7.98
C ASN A 390 6.90 12.26 -7.93
N ALA A 391 6.76 13.35 -8.67
CA ALA A 391 7.65 14.51 -8.64
C ALA A 391 7.79 15.10 -7.22
N PHE A 392 6.73 15.08 -6.41
CA PHE A 392 6.79 15.53 -5.01
C PHE A 392 7.52 14.58 -4.06
N THR A 393 7.81 13.34 -4.46
CA THR A 393 8.64 12.41 -3.68
C THR A 393 10.12 12.73 -3.81
N ALA A 394 10.58 13.25 -4.96
CA ALA A 394 11.98 13.59 -5.19
C ALA A 394 12.54 14.65 -4.22
N ALA A 395 11.70 15.56 -3.71
CA ALA A 395 12.11 16.55 -2.71
C ALA A 395 12.29 15.97 -1.28
N ARG A 396 12.10 14.65 -1.08
CA ARG A 396 11.90 14.02 0.23
C ARG A 396 12.83 12.83 0.49
N GLY A 397 13.92 12.70 -0.26
CA GLY A 397 14.92 11.66 -0.07
C GLY A 397 14.57 10.29 -0.63
N TRP A 398 13.34 10.04 -1.08
CA TRP A 398 13.02 8.84 -1.87
C TRP A 398 12.04 9.10 -2.99
N THR A 399 12.17 8.35 -4.09
CA THR A 399 11.27 8.44 -5.24
C THR A 399 10.74 7.07 -5.60
N ARG A 400 9.41 6.96 -5.67
CA ARG A 400 8.72 5.79 -6.19
C ARG A 400 8.62 5.91 -7.70
N LEU A 401 9.31 5.07 -8.45
CA LEU A 401 9.20 5.11 -9.90
C LEU A 401 7.85 4.54 -10.36
N PRO A 402 7.28 5.08 -11.46
CA PRO A 402 6.02 4.59 -11.98
C PRO A 402 6.11 3.12 -12.41
N TYR A 403 5.07 2.36 -12.11
CA TYR A 403 4.88 0.98 -12.58
C TYR A 403 3.41 0.76 -12.92
N GLN A 404 3.10 -0.34 -13.61
CA GLN A 404 1.73 -0.69 -13.99
C GLN A 404 1.22 -1.85 -13.12
N PRO A 405 0.35 -1.61 -12.13
CA PRO A 405 -0.11 -2.66 -11.22
C PRO A 405 -0.85 -3.82 -11.92
N THR A 406 -1.40 -3.58 -13.11
CA THR A 406 -2.18 -4.53 -13.90
C THR A 406 -1.33 -5.50 -14.72
N LYS A 407 -0.02 -5.25 -14.87
CA LYS A 407 0.87 -6.18 -15.57
C LYS A 407 0.94 -7.52 -14.81
N PRO A 408 0.93 -8.67 -15.51
CA PRO A 408 0.99 -9.99 -14.89
C PRO A 408 2.16 -10.15 -13.90
N GLU A 409 3.33 -9.59 -14.24
CA GLU A 409 4.53 -9.64 -13.40
C GLU A 409 4.31 -9.04 -12.00
N HIS A 410 3.43 -8.04 -11.86
CA HIS A 410 3.11 -7.41 -10.57
C HIS A 410 1.78 -7.89 -9.98
N ALA A 411 0.76 -8.09 -10.83
CA ALA A 411 -0.61 -8.42 -10.43
C ALA A 411 -0.72 -9.78 -9.72
N GLN A 412 0.24 -10.67 -9.91
CA GLN A 412 0.33 -11.96 -9.21
C GLN A 412 0.53 -11.81 -7.69
N PHE A 413 1.01 -10.66 -7.22
CA PHE A 413 1.28 -10.42 -5.80
C PHE A 413 0.11 -9.71 -5.12
N SER A 414 -0.52 -10.40 -4.16
CA SER A 414 -1.58 -9.82 -3.32
C SER A 414 -1.06 -9.23 -2.00
N THR A 415 0.14 -9.63 -1.58
CA THR A 415 0.78 -9.17 -0.33
C THR A 415 2.31 -9.28 -0.41
N TYR A 416 3.01 -8.71 0.58
CA TYR A 416 4.46 -8.85 0.68
C TYR A 416 4.86 -10.28 1.10
N ILE A 417 5.98 -10.74 0.55
CA ILE A 417 6.53 -12.06 0.87
C ILE A 417 7.25 -12.00 2.22
N TYR A 418 8.07 -10.99 2.41
CA TYR A 418 8.95 -10.85 3.56
C TYR A 418 8.56 -9.61 4.37
N GLY A 419 8.14 -9.81 5.62
CA GLY A 419 7.96 -8.71 6.60
C GLY A 419 9.27 -8.25 7.26
N PHE A 420 10.35 -9.04 7.07
CA PHE A 420 11.71 -8.81 7.57
C PHE A 420 12.73 -9.57 6.70
N THR A 421 14.01 -9.20 6.74
CA THR A 421 15.09 -9.86 5.95
C THR A 421 15.75 -11.03 6.71
N TRP A 422 16.37 -11.96 5.97
CA TRP A 422 17.13 -13.12 6.50
C TRP A 422 18.62 -13.05 6.12
N GLU A 423 19.13 -11.84 5.89
CA GLU A 423 20.50 -11.57 5.49
C GLU A 423 21.08 -10.58 6.48
N ASP A 424 22.19 -10.95 7.14
CA ASP A 424 22.80 -10.10 8.16
C ASP A 424 23.43 -8.84 7.56
N PRO A 425 22.86 -7.63 7.80
CA PRO A 425 23.42 -6.42 7.24
C PRO A 425 24.76 -6.04 7.88
N ARG A 426 25.12 -6.59 9.06
CA ARG A 426 26.43 -6.32 9.68
C ARG A 426 27.56 -6.83 8.79
N ARG A 427 27.42 -8.07 8.29
CA ARG A 427 28.39 -8.67 7.38
C ARG A 427 28.42 -7.95 6.04
N ASP A 428 27.27 -7.52 5.53
CA ASP A 428 27.20 -6.70 4.31
C ASP A 428 27.96 -5.38 4.48
N ILE A 429 27.75 -4.67 5.58
CA ILE A 429 28.38 -3.37 5.83
C ILE A 429 29.90 -3.47 5.88
N GLU A 430 30.45 -4.51 6.52
CA GLU A 430 31.89 -4.78 6.57
C GLU A 430 32.50 -4.93 5.17
N VAL A 431 31.81 -5.66 4.29
CA VAL A 431 32.30 -5.97 2.94
C VAL A 431 32.04 -4.83 1.97
N LEU A 432 30.89 -4.17 2.08
CA LEU A 432 30.46 -3.13 1.15
C LEU A 432 31.36 -1.91 1.21
N ASP A 433 31.95 -1.61 2.38
CA ASP A 433 32.79 -0.42 2.61
C ASP A 433 32.16 0.83 1.96
N LEU A 434 30.92 1.13 2.38
CA LEU A 434 30.09 2.17 1.76
C LEU A 434 30.73 3.55 1.96
N ARG A 435 30.86 4.31 0.87
CA ARG A 435 31.43 5.67 0.86
C ARG A 435 30.40 6.68 0.38
N ASN A 436 30.63 7.94 0.72
CA ASN A 436 29.84 9.04 0.15
C ASN A 436 29.98 9.06 -1.38
N GLY A 437 28.85 9.18 -2.08
CA GLY A 437 28.76 9.15 -3.55
C GLY A 437 28.54 7.75 -4.13
N ASP A 438 28.49 6.70 -3.30
CA ASP A 438 28.20 5.35 -3.79
C ASP A 438 26.78 5.23 -4.34
N SER A 439 26.67 4.54 -5.47
CA SER A 439 25.43 4.21 -6.15
C SER A 439 25.22 2.72 -6.06
N VAL A 440 24.28 2.30 -5.21
CA VAL A 440 24.13 0.91 -4.76
C VAL A 440 22.79 0.35 -5.20
N LEU A 441 22.81 -0.75 -5.95
CA LEU A 441 21.62 -1.53 -6.25
C LEU A 441 21.36 -2.53 -5.11
N VAL A 442 20.14 -2.59 -4.60
CA VAL A 442 19.75 -3.51 -3.53
C VAL A 442 18.36 -4.05 -3.81
N ILE A 443 18.15 -5.36 -3.65
CA ILE A 443 16.80 -5.92 -3.66
C ILE A 443 16.02 -5.37 -2.45
N THR A 444 14.81 -4.83 -2.67
CA THR A 444 14.07 -4.13 -1.60
C THR A 444 13.74 -5.07 -0.45
N SER A 445 13.16 -6.25 -0.74
CA SER A 445 12.65 -7.16 0.29
C SER A 445 11.81 -6.41 1.33
N ALA A 446 12.03 -6.63 2.63
CA ALA A 446 11.35 -5.88 3.69
C ALA A 446 11.89 -4.45 3.91
N GLY A 447 12.98 -4.06 3.23
CA GLY A 447 13.66 -2.78 3.39
C GLY A 447 14.66 -2.71 4.54
N ASP A 448 14.85 -3.78 5.32
CA ASP A 448 15.68 -3.75 6.53
C ASP A 448 17.16 -3.51 6.23
N ASN A 449 17.73 -4.22 5.25
CA ASN A 449 19.14 -4.07 4.88
C ASN A 449 19.40 -2.70 4.23
N VAL A 450 18.48 -2.23 3.37
CA VAL A 450 18.50 -0.88 2.80
C VAL A 450 18.59 0.19 3.89
N LEU A 451 17.75 0.07 4.93
CA LEU A 451 17.76 1.00 6.04
C LEU A 451 18.99 0.84 6.93
N ALA A 452 19.53 -0.37 7.09
CA ALA A 452 20.79 -0.58 7.80
C ALA A 452 21.96 0.12 7.09
N TYR A 453 22.05 0.00 5.76
CA TYR A 453 23.08 0.67 4.97
C TYR A 453 22.98 2.20 5.09
N ALA A 454 21.76 2.75 4.94
CA ALA A 454 21.53 4.18 5.07
C ALA A 454 21.69 4.71 6.50
N ALA A 455 21.54 3.86 7.52
CA ALA A 455 21.82 4.21 8.91
C ALA A 455 23.32 4.23 9.23
N HIS A 456 24.11 3.45 8.48
CA HIS A 456 25.55 3.36 8.63
C HIS A 456 26.29 4.46 7.85
N GLN A 457 25.86 4.73 6.61
CA GLN A 457 26.54 5.68 5.73
C GLN A 457 25.54 6.65 5.07
N SER A 458 25.89 7.94 5.08
CA SER A 458 25.18 9.00 4.35
C SER A 458 25.85 9.27 2.99
N GLY A 459 25.18 10.03 2.11
CA GLY A 459 25.75 10.32 0.79
C GLY A 459 25.46 9.23 -0.25
N LEU A 460 24.50 8.34 0.00
CA LEU A 460 24.27 7.17 -0.86
C LEU A 460 23.16 7.43 -1.88
N LYS A 461 23.30 6.87 -3.08
CA LYS A 461 22.21 6.70 -4.05
C LYS A 461 21.81 5.23 -4.07
N ILE A 462 20.71 4.87 -3.42
CA ILE A 462 20.27 3.48 -3.28
C ILE A 462 19.14 3.21 -4.26
N HIS A 463 19.34 2.26 -5.17
CA HIS A 463 18.34 1.73 -6.08
C HIS A 463 17.71 0.48 -5.46
N CYS A 464 16.52 0.63 -4.87
CA CYS A 464 15.76 -0.45 -4.25
C CYS A 464 14.88 -1.13 -5.31
N ILE A 465 15.10 -2.41 -5.59
CA ILE A 465 14.41 -3.12 -6.69
C ILE A 465 13.57 -4.26 -6.13
N ASP A 466 12.31 -4.33 -6.54
CA ASP A 466 11.47 -5.51 -6.27
C ASP A 466 10.33 -5.62 -7.27
N MET A 467 10.14 -6.82 -7.83
CA MET A 467 9.03 -7.10 -8.73
C MET A 467 7.69 -7.09 -7.99
N ASN A 468 7.68 -7.43 -6.69
CA ASN A 468 6.50 -7.37 -5.85
C ASN A 468 6.26 -5.92 -5.38
N PRO A 469 5.16 -5.26 -5.82
CA PRO A 469 4.86 -3.90 -5.40
C PRO A 469 4.66 -3.77 -3.88
N CYS A 470 4.17 -4.81 -3.20
CA CYS A 470 3.91 -4.79 -1.76
C CYS A 470 5.19 -4.66 -0.92
N GLN A 471 6.32 -5.18 -1.40
CA GLN A 471 7.62 -5.02 -0.74
C GLN A 471 8.08 -3.55 -0.75
N ASN A 472 7.92 -2.91 -1.91
CA ASN A 472 8.19 -1.50 -2.03
C ASN A 472 7.18 -0.62 -1.27
N HIS A 473 5.91 -1.03 -1.17
CA HIS A 473 4.93 -0.35 -0.30
C HIS A 473 5.35 -0.42 1.18
N LEU A 474 6.02 -1.49 1.61
CA LEU A 474 6.55 -1.64 2.97
C LEU A 474 7.77 -0.75 3.21
N LEU A 475 8.75 -0.72 2.30
CA LEU A 475 9.87 0.21 2.43
C LEU A 475 9.37 1.67 2.43
N GLU A 476 8.44 2.02 1.55
CA GLU A 476 7.85 3.35 1.49
C GLU A 476 7.12 3.73 2.79
N LEU A 477 6.43 2.77 3.42
CA LEU A 477 5.81 2.97 4.73
C LEU A 477 6.84 3.23 5.84
N LYS A 478 7.94 2.47 5.87
CA LYS A 478 9.03 2.67 6.83
C LYS A 478 9.67 4.05 6.66
N LEU A 479 9.94 4.47 5.42
CA LEU A 479 10.49 5.80 5.11
C LEU A 479 9.54 6.94 5.51
N ALA A 480 8.24 6.81 5.19
CA ALA A 480 7.21 7.77 5.59
C ALA A 480 7.08 7.87 7.12
N ALA A 481 7.21 6.75 7.83
CA ALA A 481 7.17 6.68 9.27
C ALA A 481 8.41 7.31 9.93
N LEU A 482 9.62 7.02 9.41
CA LEU A 482 10.88 7.64 9.86
C LEU A 482 10.83 9.16 9.71
N HIS A 483 10.27 9.65 8.60
CA HIS A 483 10.10 11.08 8.34
C HIS A 483 9.15 11.74 9.35
N SER A 484 7.98 11.13 9.59
CA SER A 484 6.81 11.83 10.16
C SER A 484 6.44 11.45 11.58
N LEU A 485 6.89 10.30 12.09
CA LEU A 485 6.55 9.83 13.44
C LEU A 485 7.65 10.17 14.45
N ASP A 486 7.28 10.13 15.73
CA ASP A 486 8.24 10.08 16.82
C ASP A 486 8.74 8.64 17.04
N TYR A 487 9.83 8.49 17.79
CA TYR A 487 10.40 7.18 18.07
C TYR A 487 9.40 6.24 18.77
N SER A 488 8.59 6.78 19.69
CA SER A 488 7.65 5.97 20.48
C SER A 488 6.60 5.30 19.60
N THR A 489 6.01 6.04 18.66
CA THR A 489 5.02 5.50 17.71
C THR A 489 5.68 4.63 16.67
N PHE A 490 6.87 5.00 16.19
CA PHE A 490 7.65 4.17 15.28
C PHE A 490 7.98 2.80 15.90
N TRP A 491 8.39 2.78 17.17
CA TRP A 491 8.67 1.56 17.92
C TRP A 491 7.44 0.70 18.14
N ARG A 492 6.28 1.28 18.51
CA ARG A 492 5.03 0.50 18.60
C ARG A 492 4.72 -0.16 17.26
N MET A 493 4.78 0.63 16.19
CA MET A 493 4.45 0.18 14.85
C MET A 493 5.36 -0.93 14.34
N PHE A 494 6.68 -0.77 14.37
CA PHE A 494 7.62 -1.74 13.79
C PHE A 494 8.40 -2.54 14.83
N GLY A 495 8.63 -2.06 16.04
CA GLY A 495 9.22 -2.88 17.11
C GLY A 495 8.24 -3.95 17.61
N LEU A 496 7.04 -3.52 18.00
CA LEU A 496 5.98 -4.44 18.49
C LEU A 496 5.12 -5.02 17.35
N GLY A 497 5.18 -4.41 16.16
CA GLY A 497 4.33 -4.80 15.03
C GLY A 497 2.87 -4.38 15.20
N HIS A 498 2.55 -3.44 16.11
CA HIS A 498 1.18 -3.11 16.49
C HIS A 498 0.98 -1.61 16.73
N LEU A 499 -0.08 -1.05 16.14
CA LEU A 499 -0.52 0.32 16.34
C LEU A 499 -2.04 0.39 16.17
N SER A 500 -2.79 0.46 17.27
CA SER A 500 -4.26 0.41 17.24
C SER A 500 -4.89 1.56 16.43
N GLU A 501 -4.27 2.74 16.46
CA GLU A 501 -4.64 3.93 15.71
C GLU A 501 -4.01 4.00 14.30
N PHE A 502 -3.49 2.88 13.75
CA PHE A 502 -2.78 2.87 12.47
C PHE A 502 -3.60 3.50 11.34
N ALA A 503 -4.89 3.20 11.22
CA ALA A 503 -5.75 3.75 10.18
C ALA A 503 -5.82 5.29 10.23
N THR A 504 -5.90 5.87 11.44
CA THR A 504 -5.95 7.32 11.65
C THR A 504 -4.58 7.96 11.41
N THR A 505 -3.50 7.30 11.87
CA THR A 505 -2.11 7.73 11.66
C THR A 505 -1.75 7.71 10.17
N LEU A 506 -2.21 6.68 9.46
CA LEU A 506 -2.07 6.55 8.01
C LEU A 506 -2.72 7.73 7.29
N ASP A 507 -3.98 8.04 7.59
CA ASP A 507 -4.72 9.13 6.95
C ASP A 507 -4.13 10.51 7.28
N SER A 508 -3.80 10.75 8.56
CA SER A 508 -3.56 12.10 9.09
C SER A 508 -2.09 12.52 9.11
N THR A 509 -1.17 11.56 9.09
CA THR A 509 0.28 11.80 9.28
C THR A 509 1.12 11.21 8.17
N LEU A 510 0.90 9.93 7.81
CA LEU A 510 1.74 9.23 6.84
C LEU A 510 1.32 9.49 5.39
N SER A 511 0.03 9.70 5.14
CA SER A 511 -0.55 9.79 3.79
C SER A 511 0.19 10.76 2.87
N PRO A 512 0.66 11.95 3.27
CA PRO A 512 1.27 12.85 2.30
C PRO A 512 2.64 12.34 1.83
N LYS A 513 3.30 11.47 2.61
CA LYS A 513 4.63 10.90 2.31
C LYS A 513 4.57 9.55 1.59
N LEU A 514 3.37 9.03 1.35
CA LEU A 514 3.15 7.80 0.60
C LEU A 514 2.70 8.12 -0.82
N SER A 515 3.13 7.30 -1.77
CA SER A 515 2.50 7.19 -3.08
C SER A 515 1.03 6.79 -2.94
N SER A 516 0.23 7.08 -3.96
CA SER A 516 -1.20 6.74 -3.93
C SER A 516 -1.43 5.23 -3.88
N SER A 517 -0.62 4.45 -4.60
CA SER A 517 -0.65 2.98 -4.58
C SER A 517 -0.32 2.41 -3.19
N ALA A 518 0.75 2.88 -2.54
CA ALA A 518 1.11 2.44 -1.19
C ALA A 518 0.03 2.82 -0.16
N TYR A 519 -0.53 4.03 -0.25
CA TYR A 519 -1.62 4.44 0.64
C TYR A 519 -2.85 3.53 0.49
N GLN A 520 -3.27 3.21 -0.75
CA GLN A 520 -4.38 2.29 -1.00
C GLN A 520 -4.12 0.90 -0.43
N TYR A 521 -2.92 0.36 -0.66
CA TYR A 521 -2.52 -0.94 -0.12
C TYR A 521 -2.64 -0.95 1.41
N TRP A 522 -2.05 0.02 2.10
CA TRP A 522 -2.08 0.07 3.56
C TRP A 522 -3.45 0.40 4.13
N ARG A 523 -4.27 1.16 3.40
CA ARG A 523 -5.65 1.44 3.80
C ARG A 523 -6.55 0.21 3.71
N SER A 524 -6.34 -0.64 2.72
CA SER A 524 -7.03 -1.94 2.62
C SER A 524 -6.49 -2.97 3.62
N ASN A 525 -5.25 -2.79 4.09
CA ASN A 525 -4.55 -3.71 4.97
C ASN A 525 -4.28 -3.15 6.38
N THR A 526 -5.17 -2.29 6.91
CA THR A 526 -4.98 -1.69 8.24
C THR A 526 -4.88 -2.73 9.36
N HIS A 527 -5.50 -3.89 9.16
CA HIS A 527 -5.47 -5.03 10.07
C HIS A 527 -4.06 -5.62 10.29
N ALA A 528 -3.08 -5.28 9.44
CA ALA A 528 -1.69 -5.68 9.64
C ALA A 528 -1.11 -5.12 10.95
N PHE A 529 -1.42 -3.86 11.28
CA PHE A 529 -0.95 -3.21 12.52
C PHE A 529 -2.06 -3.04 13.56
N ALA A 530 -3.33 -3.02 13.15
CA ALA A 530 -4.49 -2.89 14.02
C ALA A 530 -5.48 -4.05 13.77
N PRO A 531 -5.11 -5.30 14.12
CA PRO A 531 -5.97 -6.44 13.89
C PRO A 531 -7.24 -6.31 14.74
N CYS A 532 -8.39 -6.57 14.11
CA CYS A 532 -9.65 -6.70 14.83
C CYS A 532 -9.67 -8.08 15.48
N GLU A 533 -9.59 -8.14 16.81
CA GLU A 533 -9.72 -9.39 17.55
C GLU A 533 -11.16 -9.89 17.45
N SER A 534 -11.39 -10.88 16.57
CA SER A 534 -12.64 -11.63 16.59
C SER A 534 -12.56 -12.67 17.69
N VAL A 535 -13.39 -12.52 18.73
CA VAL A 535 -13.50 -13.48 19.84
C VAL A 535 -13.82 -14.88 19.32
N LEU A 536 -14.70 -14.99 18.31
CA LEU A 536 -15.08 -16.25 17.69
C LEU A 536 -13.94 -16.89 16.88
N ALA A 537 -13.18 -16.08 16.12
CA ALA A 537 -12.02 -16.59 15.39
C ALA A 537 -10.87 -16.96 16.36
N GLY A 538 -10.73 -16.23 17.47
CA GLY A 538 -9.79 -16.55 18.55
C GLY A 538 -10.10 -17.90 19.19
N ALA A 539 -11.38 -18.19 19.45
CA ALA A 539 -11.82 -19.47 19.98
C ALA A 539 -11.64 -20.63 18.97
N ALA A 540 -11.92 -20.40 17.68
CA ALA A 540 -11.84 -21.44 16.65
C ALA A 540 -10.42 -21.72 16.14
N LEU A 541 -9.59 -20.68 16.01
CA LEU A 541 -8.26 -20.75 15.38
C LEU A 541 -7.10 -20.65 16.38
N GLY A 542 -7.38 -20.39 17.67
CA GLY A 542 -6.37 -20.34 18.72
C GLY A 542 -5.20 -19.42 18.38
N ASP A 543 -3.97 -19.91 18.46
CA ASP A 543 -2.77 -19.11 18.17
C ASP A 543 -2.62 -18.64 16.72
N LEU A 544 -3.35 -19.26 15.77
CA LEU A 544 -3.40 -18.80 14.38
C LEU A 544 -4.17 -17.47 14.24
N SER A 545 -4.93 -17.09 15.28
CA SER A 545 -5.69 -15.84 15.33
C SER A 545 -4.84 -14.62 15.75
N HIS A 546 -3.70 -14.83 16.44
CA HIS A 546 -2.83 -13.73 16.86
C HIS A 546 -2.25 -13.06 15.61
N ARG A 547 -2.57 -11.77 15.45
CA ARG A 547 -2.11 -10.96 14.34
C ARG A 547 -1.35 -9.76 14.86
N ASN A 548 -0.26 -9.46 14.20
CA ASN A 548 0.52 -8.24 14.23
C ASN A 548 1.23 -8.17 12.86
N PHE A 549 1.99 -7.11 12.64
CA PHE A 549 2.65 -6.89 11.35
C PHE A 549 3.47 -8.11 10.90
N TYR A 550 4.34 -8.64 11.78
CA TYR A 550 5.21 -9.77 11.48
C TYR A 550 4.50 -11.09 11.24
N THR A 551 3.28 -11.24 11.74
CA THR A 551 2.43 -12.42 11.51
C THR A 551 1.48 -12.23 10.33
N THR A 552 1.63 -11.17 9.52
CA THR A 552 0.92 -11.00 8.24
C THR A 552 1.85 -11.18 7.02
N GLY A 553 1.29 -11.18 5.81
CA GLY A 553 2.04 -11.57 4.61
C GLY A 553 2.37 -13.08 4.57
N TYR A 554 3.20 -13.48 3.60
CA TYR A 554 3.61 -14.89 3.47
C TYR A 554 4.54 -15.31 4.61
N SER A 555 5.57 -14.52 4.95
CA SER A 555 6.45 -14.78 6.09
C SER A 555 5.68 -14.90 7.41
N GLY A 556 4.60 -14.13 7.58
CA GLY A 556 3.77 -14.20 8.77
C GLY A 556 2.93 -15.47 8.87
N LEU A 557 2.50 -16.04 7.73
CA LEU A 557 1.90 -17.38 7.72
C LEU A 557 2.91 -18.42 8.21
N ALA A 558 4.15 -18.36 7.73
CA ALA A 558 5.22 -19.25 8.18
C ALA A 558 5.47 -19.14 9.69
N LEU A 559 5.52 -17.91 10.25
CA LEU A 559 5.66 -17.69 11.70
C LEU A 559 4.48 -18.26 12.51
N ARG A 560 3.25 -18.14 12.00
CA ARG A 560 2.07 -18.75 12.65
C ARG A 560 2.13 -20.28 12.63
N CYS A 561 2.49 -20.87 11.50
CA CYS A 561 2.68 -22.32 11.38
C CYS A 561 3.79 -22.82 12.31
N LEU A 562 4.94 -22.12 12.36
CA LEU A 562 6.04 -22.45 13.25
C LEU A 562 5.60 -22.42 14.71
N ARG A 563 4.84 -21.40 15.14
CA ARG A 563 4.30 -21.34 16.50
C ARG A 563 3.41 -22.55 16.83
N ALA A 564 2.53 -22.93 15.90
CA ALA A 564 1.68 -24.10 16.07
C ALA A 564 2.52 -25.39 16.19
N ILE A 565 3.55 -25.56 15.36
CA ILE A 565 4.47 -26.70 15.40
C ILE A 565 5.25 -26.73 16.72
N VAL A 566 5.80 -25.60 17.17
CA VAL A 566 6.55 -25.46 18.43
C VAL A 566 5.69 -25.84 19.64
N LYS A 567 4.39 -25.50 19.63
CA LYS A 567 3.44 -25.95 20.65
C LYS A 567 3.16 -27.44 20.55
N LEU A 568 2.91 -27.96 19.34
CA LEU A 568 2.65 -29.38 19.10
C LEU A 568 3.82 -30.26 19.55
N LEU A 569 5.06 -29.82 19.32
CA LEU A 569 6.28 -30.51 19.74
C LEU A 569 6.58 -30.36 21.25
N GLY A 570 5.76 -29.61 21.99
CA GLY A 570 5.95 -29.40 23.44
C GLY A 570 7.15 -28.53 23.80
N ILE A 571 7.75 -27.82 22.83
CA ILE A 571 8.97 -27.01 23.03
C ILE A 571 8.69 -25.52 23.21
N HIS A 572 7.43 -25.09 23.22
CA HIS A 572 7.05 -23.68 23.36
C HIS A 572 7.69 -22.99 24.57
N SER A 573 7.60 -23.60 25.76
CA SER A 573 8.21 -23.03 26.97
C SER A 573 9.74 -22.85 26.82
N ALA A 574 10.42 -23.84 26.25
CA ALA A 574 11.86 -23.74 25.96
C ALA A 574 12.17 -22.62 24.95
N THR A 575 11.38 -22.48 23.87
CA THR A 575 11.60 -21.38 22.92
C THR A 575 11.36 -19.98 23.53
N GLN A 576 10.47 -19.86 24.52
CA GLN A 576 10.28 -18.59 25.23
C GLN A 576 11.44 -18.31 26.21
N GLN A 577 11.99 -19.33 26.86
CA GLN A 577 13.18 -19.19 27.70
C GLN A 577 14.37 -18.66 26.90
N LEU A 578 14.58 -19.11 25.64
CA LEU A 578 15.61 -18.57 24.74
C LEU A 578 15.55 -17.04 24.56
N LEU A 579 14.37 -16.43 24.72
CA LEU A 579 14.17 -15.00 24.56
C LEU A 579 14.48 -14.19 25.83
N THR A 580 14.58 -14.86 26.97
CA THR A 580 14.84 -14.25 28.28
C THR A 580 16.20 -14.58 28.87
N GLU A 581 16.87 -15.64 28.37
CA GLU A 581 18.16 -16.07 28.90
C GLU A 581 19.23 -14.97 28.83
N SER A 582 20.01 -14.88 29.91
CA SER A 582 21.04 -13.85 30.06
C SER A 582 22.45 -14.32 29.70
N LEU A 583 22.66 -15.63 29.58
CA LEU A 583 23.96 -16.25 29.30
C LEU A 583 23.88 -17.23 28.12
N LEU A 584 24.89 -17.22 27.26
CA LEU A 584 25.01 -18.12 26.11
C LEU A 584 25.10 -19.60 26.52
N SER A 585 25.74 -19.91 27.65
CA SER A 585 25.85 -21.28 28.16
C SER A 585 24.49 -21.91 28.49
N GLU A 586 23.56 -21.13 29.03
CA GLU A 586 22.21 -21.61 29.34
C GLU A 586 21.38 -21.79 28.08
N GLN A 587 21.51 -20.89 27.11
CA GLN A 587 20.94 -21.05 25.77
C GLN A 587 21.43 -22.36 25.11
N ILE A 588 22.73 -22.67 25.18
CA ILE A 588 23.31 -23.90 24.63
C ILE A 588 22.72 -25.14 25.31
N LYS A 589 22.67 -25.17 26.64
CA LYS A 589 22.07 -26.28 27.41
C LYS A 589 20.62 -26.49 27.01
N LEU A 590 19.86 -25.41 26.87
CA LEU A 590 18.45 -25.45 26.50
C LEU A 590 18.23 -25.93 25.06
N TRP A 591 19.05 -25.43 24.12
CA TRP A 591 19.04 -25.86 22.72
C TRP A 591 19.31 -27.36 22.61
N SER A 592 20.44 -27.80 23.13
CA SER A 592 20.90 -29.19 23.03
C SER A 592 20.01 -30.16 23.80
N GLY A 593 19.49 -29.75 24.97
CA GLY A 593 18.69 -30.61 25.84
C GLY A 593 17.22 -30.72 25.46
N LYS A 594 16.56 -29.63 25.06
CA LYS A 594 15.09 -29.60 24.90
C LYS A 594 14.59 -29.34 23.48
N ILE A 595 15.35 -28.62 22.66
CA ILE A 595 14.85 -28.08 21.39
C ILE A 595 15.37 -28.89 20.19
N ARG A 596 16.69 -29.06 20.10
CA ARG A 596 17.39 -29.64 18.96
C ARG A 596 16.80 -30.97 18.50
N GLY A 597 16.63 -31.92 19.44
CA GLY A 597 16.12 -33.26 19.12
C GLY A 597 14.69 -33.28 18.55
N ARG A 598 13.87 -32.26 18.83
CA ARG A 598 12.50 -32.15 18.32
C ARG A 598 12.46 -31.52 16.93
N ILE A 599 13.27 -30.47 16.71
CA ILE A 599 13.39 -29.82 15.39
C ILE A 599 14.04 -30.77 14.38
N PHE A 600 15.00 -31.59 14.81
CA PHE A 600 15.74 -32.49 13.91
C PHE A 600 15.08 -33.87 13.81
N SER A 601 13.81 -33.98 14.20
CA SER A 601 13.05 -35.22 14.04
C SER A 601 12.91 -35.60 12.57
N ASN A 602 12.86 -36.91 12.28
CA ASN A 602 12.71 -37.42 10.92
C ASN A 602 11.48 -36.84 10.21
N PHE A 603 10.39 -36.60 10.94
CA PHE A 603 9.19 -35.96 10.39
C PHE A 603 9.47 -34.52 9.93
N ALA A 604 10.08 -33.71 10.79
CA ALA A 604 10.42 -32.32 10.48
C ALA A 604 11.39 -32.23 9.30
N ILE A 605 12.44 -33.06 9.29
CA ILE A 605 13.38 -33.11 8.16
C ILE A 605 12.66 -33.51 6.87
N ARG A 606 11.82 -34.55 6.86
CA ARG A 606 11.06 -34.95 5.66
C ARG A 606 10.14 -33.85 5.13
N LEU A 607 9.57 -33.04 6.02
CA LEU A 607 8.77 -31.88 5.62
C LEU A 607 9.64 -30.80 4.97
N LEU A 608 10.79 -30.45 5.57
CA LEU A 608 11.73 -29.49 4.99
C LEU A 608 12.37 -30.01 3.70
N ASP A 609 12.43 -31.32 3.55
CA ASP A 609 13.00 -32.00 2.40
C ASP A 609 12.02 -32.16 1.22
N ASN A 610 10.81 -31.60 1.34
CA ASN A 610 9.83 -31.58 0.27
C ASN A 610 9.89 -30.23 -0.47
N PRO A 611 10.16 -30.20 -1.79
CA PRO A 611 10.31 -28.94 -2.53
C PRO A 611 9.00 -28.13 -2.59
N VAL A 612 7.83 -28.78 -2.57
CA VAL A 612 6.54 -28.08 -2.53
C VAL A 612 6.35 -27.41 -1.17
N ALA A 613 6.69 -28.09 -0.08
CA ALA A 613 6.65 -27.50 1.26
C ALA A 613 7.63 -26.32 1.40
N MET A 614 8.84 -26.46 0.84
CA MET A 614 9.86 -25.41 0.80
C MET A 614 9.39 -24.16 0.06
N TRP A 615 8.75 -24.33 -1.10
CA TRP A 615 8.17 -23.21 -1.83
C TRP A 615 7.01 -22.56 -1.06
N GLN A 616 6.03 -23.36 -0.60
CA GLN A 616 4.81 -22.83 -0.01
C GLN A 616 5.00 -22.23 1.40
N LEU A 617 5.95 -22.74 2.18
CA LEU A 617 6.18 -22.28 3.56
C LEU A 617 7.34 -21.30 3.68
N LEU A 618 8.44 -21.54 2.95
CA LEU A 618 9.69 -20.78 3.09
C LEU A 618 10.05 -19.95 1.84
N GLY A 619 9.30 -20.08 0.74
CA GLY A 619 9.56 -19.35 -0.49
C GLY A 619 10.80 -19.81 -1.25
N VAL A 620 11.30 -21.02 -0.98
CA VAL A 620 12.53 -21.57 -1.61
C VAL A 620 12.18 -22.21 -2.96
N PRO A 621 12.69 -21.70 -4.09
CA PRO A 621 12.41 -22.28 -5.41
C PRO A 621 13.10 -23.63 -5.64
N ILE A 622 12.60 -24.38 -6.62
CA ILE A 622 13.13 -25.71 -6.96
C ILE A 622 14.61 -25.69 -7.35
N ASN A 623 15.07 -24.65 -8.05
CA ASN A 623 16.48 -24.53 -8.48
C ASN A 623 17.41 -24.37 -7.27
N GLN A 624 17.05 -23.51 -6.32
CA GLN A 624 17.79 -23.34 -5.07
C GLN A 624 17.74 -24.62 -4.22
N TRP A 625 16.58 -25.29 -4.15
CA TRP A 625 16.44 -26.57 -3.44
C TRP A 625 17.35 -27.66 -4.04
N ASN A 626 17.43 -27.74 -5.37
CA ASN A 626 18.33 -28.66 -6.07
C ASN A 626 19.81 -28.37 -5.77
N MET A 627 20.19 -27.08 -5.69
CA MET A 627 21.56 -26.67 -5.32
C MET A 627 21.90 -27.07 -3.88
N LEU A 628 20.96 -26.92 -2.94
CA LEU A 628 21.15 -27.41 -1.58
C LEU A 628 21.34 -28.93 -1.56
N ARG A 629 20.53 -29.67 -2.34
CA ARG A 629 20.58 -31.13 -2.38
C ARG A 629 21.79 -31.72 -3.09
N SER A 630 22.39 -31.00 -4.03
CA SER A 630 23.63 -31.46 -4.66
C SER A 630 24.82 -31.44 -3.70
N GLU A 631 24.76 -30.66 -2.63
CA GLU A 631 25.85 -30.54 -1.66
C GLU A 631 25.71 -31.43 -0.41
N GLY A 632 24.54 -32.04 -0.19
CA GLY A 632 24.30 -32.91 0.95
C GLY A 632 22.83 -33.20 1.24
N SER A 633 22.58 -33.80 2.41
CA SER A 633 21.22 -34.07 2.87
C SER A 633 20.58 -32.82 3.52
N MET A 634 19.26 -32.71 3.44
CA MET A 634 18.51 -31.66 4.14
C MET A 634 18.76 -31.70 5.67
N SER A 635 18.95 -32.89 6.25
CA SER A 635 19.31 -33.04 7.66
C SER A 635 20.65 -32.39 7.99
N GLN A 636 21.65 -32.57 7.12
CA GLN A 636 22.96 -31.97 7.28
C GLN A 636 22.88 -30.44 7.14
N TYR A 637 22.15 -29.95 6.13
CA TYR A 637 21.95 -28.51 5.95
C TYR A 637 21.31 -27.85 7.18
N VAL A 638 20.21 -28.42 7.70
CA VAL A 638 19.51 -27.89 8.87
C VAL A 638 20.42 -27.88 10.11
N ARG A 639 21.24 -28.92 10.29
CA ARG A 639 22.23 -29.00 11.37
C ARG A 639 23.27 -27.90 11.24
N ASP A 640 23.91 -27.82 10.08
CA ASP A 640 24.99 -26.87 9.80
C ASP A 640 24.50 -25.41 9.77
N THR A 641 23.20 -25.19 9.60
CA THR A 641 22.56 -23.88 9.70
C THR A 641 22.28 -23.51 11.17
N LEU A 642 21.57 -24.38 11.91
CA LEU A 642 21.00 -24.01 13.21
C LEU A 642 21.92 -24.24 14.41
N ASP A 643 22.66 -25.35 14.45
CA ASP A 643 23.52 -25.66 15.60
C ASP A 643 24.60 -24.58 15.82
N PRO A 644 25.33 -24.11 14.81
CA PRO A 644 26.36 -23.07 14.98
C PRO A 644 25.80 -21.75 15.52
N VAL A 645 24.62 -21.34 15.04
CA VAL A 645 23.97 -20.10 15.45
C VAL A 645 23.51 -20.15 16.90
N ALA A 646 22.89 -21.26 17.31
CA ALA A 646 22.44 -21.47 18.68
C ALA A 646 23.61 -21.51 19.69
N HIS A 647 24.81 -21.91 19.25
CA HIS A 647 26.01 -21.98 20.08
C HIS A 647 26.85 -20.70 20.09
N SER A 648 26.67 -19.80 19.13
CA SER A 648 27.57 -18.64 18.96
C SER A 648 26.90 -17.29 19.17
N THR A 649 25.57 -17.20 19.07
CA THR A 649 24.84 -15.92 19.11
C THR A 649 23.68 -15.97 20.09
N MET A 650 23.48 -14.92 20.89
CA MET A 650 22.38 -14.88 21.87
C MET A 650 21.07 -14.37 21.27
N PHE A 651 20.00 -15.17 21.33
CA PHE A 651 18.71 -14.80 20.75
C PHE A 651 17.99 -13.70 21.55
N ALA A 652 18.27 -13.60 22.85
CA ALA A 652 17.68 -12.58 23.71
C ALA A 652 18.23 -11.16 23.46
N ARG A 653 19.46 -11.02 22.95
CA ARG A 653 20.21 -9.73 22.96
C ARG A 653 20.98 -9.37 21.69
N ASP A 654 21.37 -10.34 20.86
CA ASP A 654 22.22 -10.05 19.70
C ASP A 654 21.56 -10.47 18.38
N ASN A 655 20.94 -11.64 18.37
CA ASN A 655 20.39 -12.25 17.18
C ASN A 655 18.89 -11.97 17.02
N TYR A 656 18.57 -10.79 16.48
CA TYR A 656 17.18 -10.35 16.33
C TYR A 656 16.38 -11.17 15.32
N PHE A 657 17.04 -11.91 14.41
CA PHE A 657 16.36 -12.75 13.43
C PHE A 657 15.65 -13.92 14.12
N TYR A 658 16.39 -14.65 14.95
CA TYR A 658 15.84 -15.75 15.75
C TYR A 658 15.01 -15.24 16.93
N HIS A 659 15.30 -14.05 17.44
CA HIS A 659 14.41 -13.37 18.37
C HIS A 659 13.01 -13.20 17.75
N LEU A 660 12.94 -12.59 16.57
CA LEU A 660 11.68 -12.34 15.87
C LEU A 660 10.96 -13.65 15.52
N LEU A 661 11.72 -14.68 15.13
CA LEU A 661 11.19 -16.01 14.82
C LEU A 661 10.30 -16.56 15.95
N PHE A 662 10.75 -16.45 17.20
CA PHE A 662 10.02 -16.98 18.36
C PHE A 662 9.10 -15.93 19.01
N ALA A 663 9.57 -14.70 19.17
CA ALA A 663 8.85 -13.61 19.83
C ALA A 663 7.73 -13.03 18.95
N ARG A 664 7.92 -13.04 17.63
CA ARG A 664 7.07 -12.38 16.61
C ARG A 664 6.96 -10.86 16.79
N GLN A 665 7.89 -10.29 17.53
CA GLN A 665 8.12 -8.86 17.74
C GLN A 665 9.59 -8.67 18.13
N TYR A 666 10.08 -7.44 18.15
CA TYR A 666 11.42 -7.12 18.62
C TYR A 666 11.42 -6.63 20.08
N SER A 667 12.58 -6.73 20.73
CA SER A 667 12.82 -6.11 22.03
C SER A 667 13.77 -4.92 21.90
N PRO A 668 13.73 -3.92 22.80
CA PRO A 668 14.66 -2.78 22.76
C PRO A 668 16.14 -3.17 22.81
N HIS A 669 16.43 -4.37 23.30
CA HIS A 669 17.79 -4.91 23.43
C HIS A 669 18.16 -5.87 22.30
N CYS A 670 17.22 -6.30 21.46
CA CYS A 670 17.44 -7.23 20.35
C CYS A 670 16.55 -6.84 19.17
N CYS A 671 17.03 -5.90 18.37
CA CYS A 671 16.32 -5.36 17.21
C CYS A 671 17.30 -4.93 16.11
N PRO A 672 16.84 -4.83 14.84
CA PRO A 672 17.57 -4.20 13.76
C PRO A 672 17.97 -2.76 14.06
N ASP A 673 19.08 -2.31 13.45
CA ASP A 673 19.62 -0.97 13.70
C ASP A 673 18.61 0.16 13.44
N TYR A 674 17.75 0.01 12.42
CA TYR A 674 16.73 1.01 12.09
C TYR A 674 15.67 1.21 13.20
N LEU A 675 15.54 0.24 14.11
CA LEU A 675 14.64 0.30 15.26
C LEU A 675 15.30 0.81 16.54
N THR A 676 16.64 0.87 16.58
CA THR A 676 17.34 1.48 17.72
C THR A 676 17.06 2.98 17.79
N LYS A 677 17.17 3.59 18.97
CA LYS A 677 17.00 5.05 19.13
C LYS A 677 17.97 5.85 18.25
N ASP A 678 19.21 5.39 18.16
CA ASP A 678 20.25 6.09 17.41
C ASP A 678 20.10 5.88 15.91
N GLY A 679 19.81 4.65 15.46
CA GLY A 679 19.51 4.38 14.06
C GLY A 679 18.26 5.12 13.59
N PHE A 680 17.20 5.18 14.40
CA PHE A 680 16.02 6.00 14.12
C PHE A 680 16.37 7.48 13.94
N LYS A 681 17.17 8.06 14.84
CA LYS A 681 17.58 9.48 14.72
C LYS A 681 18.40 9.73 13.44
N ARG A 682 19.34 8.84 13.11
CA ARG A 682 20.14 8.94 11.88
C ARG A 682 19.25 8.87 10.64
N LEU A 683 18.39 7.85 10.57
CA LEU A 683 17.49 7.65 9.45
C LEU A 683 16.39 8.70 9.34
N GLN A 684 15.93 9.26 10.46
CA GLN A 684 14.99 10.38 10.45
C GLN A 684 15.63 11.63 9.83
N ARG A 685 16.93 11.88 10.10
CA ARG A 685 17.67 12.96 9.43
C ARG A 685 17.76 12.69 7.93
N VAL A 686 18.13 11.48 7.52
CA VAL A 686 18.18 11.07 6.11
C VAL A 686 16.82 11.23 5.43
N ALA A 687 15.74 10.76 6.05
CA ALA A 687 14.39 10.83 5.49
C ALA A 687 13.89 12.28 5.37
N ARG A 688 14.29 13.19 6.27
CA ARG A 688 13.92 14.62 6.24
C ARG A 688 14.81 15.45 5.32
N ASN A 689 16.09 15.07 5.18
CA ASN A 689 17.09 15.78 4.37
C ASN A 689 17.48 14.94 3.15
N GLY A 690 16.65 14.99 2.11
CA GLY A 690 16.80 14.20 0.90
C GLY A 690 18.03 14.50 0.02
N SER A 691 18.90 15.43 0.43
CA SER A 691 20.14 15.76 -0.26
C SER A 691 21.31 14.84 0.11
N GLU A 692 21.25 14.13 1.25
CA GLU A 692 22.33 13.26 1.69
C GLU A 692 22.22 11.86 1.09
N THR A 693 21.15 11.12 1.40
CA THR A 693 20.93 9.78 0.85
C THR A 693 19.60 9.74 0.11
N THR A 694 19.61 9.19 -1.10
CA THR A 694 18.44 9.08 -1.97
C THR A 694 18.05 7.62 -2.17
N PHE A 695 16.76 7.31 -2.07
CA PHE A 695 16.22 5.97 -2.38
C PHE A 695 15.38 6.04 -3.66
N GLN A 696 15.69 5.22 -4.66
CA GLN A 696 14.88 5.06 -5.86
C GLN A 696 14.22 3.70 -5.82
N LEU A 697 12.89 3.65 -5.72
CA LEU A 697 12.13 2.40 -5.62
C LEU A 697 11.65 1.98 -7.02
N HIS A 698 12.25 0.92 -7.55
CA HIS A 698 11.94 0.30 -8.83
C HIS A 698 10.99 -0.87 -8.61
N THR A 699 9.77 -0.79 -9.13
CA THR A 699 8.90 -1.98 -9.26
C THR A 699 9.05 -2.59 -10.63
N ALA A 700 10.04 -3.47 -10.73
CA ALA A 700 10.48 -4.14 -11.94
C ALA A 700 11.39 -5.31 -11.55
N THR A 701 11.76 -6.14 -12.54
CA THR A 701 12.86 -7.10 -12.38
C THR A 701 14.22 -6.37 -12.29
N ILE A 702 15.22 -7.05 -11.73
CA ILE A 702 16.60 -6.53 -11.69
C ILE A 702 17.11 -6.28 -13.12
N LEU A 703 16.97 -7.27 -14.01
CA LEU A 703 17.33 -7.15 -15.42
C LEU A 703 16.69 -5.94 -16.12
N ASN A 704 15.37 -5.73 -15.97
CA ASN A 704 14.69 -4.58 -16.58
C ASN A 704 15.22 -3.25 -16.05
N THR A 705 15.52 -3.20 -14.75
CA THR A 705 16.10 -2.00 -14.12
C THR A 705 17.51 -1.74 -14.63
N LEU A 706 18.36 -2.76 -14.68
CA LEU A 706 19.74 -2.68 -15.19
C LEU A 706 19.78 -2.27 -16.67
N ASN A 707 18.78 -2.67 -17.46
CA ASN A 707 18.64 -2.26 -18.86
C ASN A 707 18.32 -0.78 -19.05
N GLY A 708 17.63 -0.16 -18.09
CA GLY A 708 17.38 1.28 -18.10
C GLY A 708 18.55 2.13 -17.57
N MET A 709 19.51 1.52 -16.87
CA MET A 709 20.65 2.20 -16.27
C MET A 709 21.76 2.50 -17.28
N ARG A 710 22.49 3.60 -17.05
CA ARG A 710 23.67 3.93 -17.84
C ARG A 710 24.82 2.99 -17.51
N ALA A 711 25.75 2.82 -18.45
CA ALA A 711 26.97 2.09 -18.20
C ALA A 711 27.78 2.77 -17.08
N GLY A 712 28.30 1.99 -16.13
CA GLY A 712 29.05 2.49 -14.98
C GLY A 712 28.25 3.35 -13.97
N GLU A 713 26.92 3.33 -14.02
CA GLU A 713 26.07 4.09 -13.09
C GLU A 713 26.11 3.54 -11.65
N LEU A 714 26.39 2.26 -11.48
CA LEU A 714 26.46 1.59 -10.18
C LEU A 714 27.91 1.47 -9.72
N SER A 715 28.16 1.72 -8.45
CA SER A 715 29.40 1.30 -7.79
C SER A 715 29.29 -0.09 -7.19
N LYS A 716 28.13 -0.44 -6.62
CA LYS A 716 27.91 -1.70 -5.90
C LYS A 716 26.53 -2.27 -6.20
N ALA A 717 26.38 -3.59 -6.13
CA ALA A 717 25.09 -4.25 -6.24
C ALA A 717 24.98 -5.39 -5.21
N VAL A 718 23.92 -5.41 -4.40
CA VAL A 718 23.58 -6.49 -3.47
C VAL A 718 22.38 -7.22 -4.02
N ILE A 719 22.63 -8.40 -4.58
CA ILE A 719 21.62 -9.19 -5.29
C ILE A 719 21.13 -10.41 -4.50
N MET A 720 21.50 -10.49 -3.21
CA MET A 720 21.06 -11.54 -2.28
C MET A 720 21.29 -12.94 -2.88
N ASP A 721 20.38 -13.90 -2.66
CA ASP A 721 20.44 -15.27 -3.15
C ASP A 721 19.67 -15.52 -4.46
N HIS A 722 19.15 -14.46 -5.09
CA HIS A 722 18.22 -14.61 -6.19
C HIS A 722 18.83 -15.31 -7.42
N MET A 723 20.16 -15.30 -7.58
CA MET A 723 20.85 -16.03 -8.64
C MET A 723 20.67 -17.55 -8.51
N ASP A 724 20.41 -18.06 -7.30
CA ASP A 724 20.11 -19.48 -7.06
C ASP A 724 18.77 -19.89 -7.70
N TRP A 725 17.92 -18.92 -8.06
CA TRP A 725 16.59 -19.16 -8.61
C TRP A 725 16.65 -19.37 -10.13
N PHE A 726 17.72 -18.90 -10.77
CA PHE A 726 17.82 -18.82 -12.22
C PHE A 726 18.20 -20.12 -12.90
N VAL A 727 17.77 -20.22 -14.15
CA VAL A 727 18.37 -21.12 -15.13
C VAL A 727 19.59 -20.44 -15.77
N PRO A 728 20.49 -21.19 -16.42
CA PRO A 728 21.74 -20.63 -16.95
C PRO A 728 21.59 -19.42 -17.88
N GLU A 729 20.53 -19.36 -18.68
CA GLU A 729 20.30 -18.25 -19.61
C GLU A 729 19.95 -16.94 -18.88
N ASP A 730 19.08 -16.99 -17.87
CA ASP A 730 18.72 -15.82 -17.07
C ASP A 730 19.92 -15.27 -16.31
N ALA A 731 20.73 -16.17 -15.73
CA ALA A 731 21.97 -15.78 -15.06
C ALA A 731 22.99 -15.12 -16.01
N ARG A 732 23.10 -15.59 -17.26
CA ARG A 732 23.95 -14.95 -18.28
C ARG A 732 23.46 -13.55 -18.61
N ASN A 733 22.15 -13.39 -18.84
CA ASN A 733 21.56 -12.11 -19.19
C ASN A 733 21.73 -11.08 -18.08
N GLU A 734 21.52 -11.48 -16.82
CA GLU A 734 21.72 -10.58 -15.69
C GLU A 734 23.20 -10.26 -15.42
N ALA A 735 24.09 -11.26 -15.45
CA ALA A 735 25.53 -11.04 -15.28
C ALA A 735 26.09 -10.06 -16.35
N LYS A 736 25.64 -10.20 -17.60
CA LYS A 736 25.98 -9.26 -18.69
C LYS A 736 25.46 -7.85 -18.42
N ALA A 737 24.22 -7.72 -17.94
CA ALA A 737 23.64 -6.42 -17.62
C ALA A 737 24.34 -5.74 -16.42
N LEU A 738 24.69 -6.52 -15.39
CA LEU A 738 25.50 -6.07 -14.25
C LEU A 738 26.89 -5.61 -14.71
N ALA A 739 27.56 -6.37 -15.58
CA ALA A 739 28.87 -6.02 -16.12
C ALA A 739 28.89 -4.66 -16.85
N ARG A 740 27.78 -4.29 -17.50
CA ARG A 740 27.60 -2.98 -18.13
C ARG A 740 27.33 -1.89 -17.09
N ALA A 741 26.40 -2.14 -16.16
CA ALA A 741 25.90 -1.13 -15.24
C ALA A 741 26.91 -0.78 -14.13
N ILE A 742 27.77 -1.72 -13.73
CA ILE A 742 28.77 -1.52 -12.68
C ILE A 742 30.04 -0.91 -13.25
N LYS A 743 30.55 0.15 -12.60
CA LYS A 743 31.81 0.80 -12.99
C LYS A 743 33.01 -0.14 -12.74
N PRO A 744 34.11 -0.03 -13.50
CA PRO A 744 35.36 -0.74 -13.19
C PRO A 744 35.79 -0.52 -11.74
N GLY A 745 36.22 -1.58 -11.05
CA GLY A 745 36.52 -1.58 -9.61
C GLY A 745 35.31 -1.60 -8.67
N GLY A 746 34.09 -1.38 -9.19
CA GLY A 746 32.85 -1.68 -8.49
C GLY A 746 32.58 -3.18 -8.40
N PHE A 747 31.60 -3.62 -7.60
CA PHE A 747 31.37 -5.05 -7.42
C PHE A 747 29.91 -5.45 -7.13
N VAL A 748 29.64 -6.73 -7.35
CA VAL A 748 28.39 -7.42 -6.98
C VAL A 748 28.65 -8.26 -5.74
N LEU A 749 27.73 -8.22 -4.78
CA LEU A 749 27.71 -9.03 -3.57
C LEU A 749 26.46 -9.93 -3.60
N TRP A 750 26.64 -11.23 -3.38
CA TRP A 750 25.54 -12.19 -3.31
C TRP A 750 25.82 -13.29 -2.31
N ARG A 751 24.75 -13.92 -1.82
CA ARG A 751 24.81 -15.12 -0.98
C ARG A 751 24.31 -16.30 -1.80
N SER A 752 24.65 -17.53 -1.41
CA SER A 752 24.10 -18.73 -2.06
C SER A 752 23.82 -19.84 -1.06
N ALA A 753 22.76 -20.61 -1.32
CA ALA A 753 22.46 -21.85 -0.63
C ALA A 753 23.52 -22.93 -0.90
N ALA A 754 24.29 -22.80 -1.99
CA ALA A 754 25.45 -23.64 -2.29
C ALA A 754 26.75 -23.02 -1.74
N ARG A 755 27.70 -23.84 -1.33
CA ARG A 755 29.09 -23.45 -1.03
C ARG A 755 29.80 -22.96 -2.29
N VAL A 756 29.57 -23.62 -3.43
CA VAL A 756 30.20 -23.26 -4.72
C VAL A 756 29.14 -23.17 -5.84
N PRO A 757 28.46 -22.02 -6.00
CA PRO A 757 27.44 -21.84 -7.03
C PRO A 757 28.00 -21.91 -8.46
N TRP A 758 27.26 -22.55 -9.36
CA TRP A 758 27.66 -22.77 -10.76
C TRP A 758 27.83 -21.46 -11.56
N TYR A 759 27.12 -20.38 -11.19
CA TYR A 759 27.16 -19.11 -11.88
C TYR A 759 28.42 -18.27 -11.59
N ILE A 760 29.34 -18.72 -10.73
CA ILE A 760 30.68 -18.11 -10.60
C ILE A 760 31.38 -18.06 -11.96
N GLY A 761 31.28 -19.14 -12.75
CA GLY A 761 31.86 -19.19 -14.10
C GLY A 761 31.22 -18.18 -15.05
N VAL A 762 29.91 -17.92 -14.90
CA VAL A 762 29.17 -16.94 -15.70
C VAL A 762 29.65 -15.52 -15.41
N PHE A 763 29.81 -15.14 -14.14
CA PHE A 763 30.36 -13.83 -13.78
C PHE A 763 31.79 -13.65 -14.32
N LYS A 764 32.64 -14.69 -14.23
CA LYS A 764 34.00 -14.64 -14.81
C LYS A 764 33.98 -14.42 -16.33
N GLN A 765 33.08 -15.07 -17.05
CA GLN A 765 32.91 -14.89 -18.51
C GLN A 765 32.54 -13.46 -18.90
N TYR A 766 31.80 -12.74 -18.05
CA TYR A 766 31.40 -11.34 -18.29
C TYR A 766 32.33 -10.31 -17.64
N GLY A 767 33.59 -10.68 -17.35
CA GLY A 767 34.63 -9.73 -16.95
C GLY A 767 34.57 -9.34 -15.48
N PHE A 768 34.23 -10.28 -14.61
CA PHE A 768 34.38 -10.12 -13.16
C PHE A 768 35.48 -11.05 -12.60
N THR A 769 36.23 -10.54 -11.63
CA THR A 769 37.01 -11.37 -10.71
C THR A 769 36.11 -11.74 -9.53
N VAL A 770 35.90 -13.03 -9.32
CA VAL A 770 35.02 -13.54 -8.26
C VAL A 770 35.84 -14.11 -7.12
N GLU A 771 35.66 -13.57 -5.92
CA GLU A 771 36.25 -14.03 -4.67
C GLU A 771 35.16 -14.60 -3.75
N ALA A 772 35.45 -15.73 -3.11
CA ALA A 772 34.64 -16.24 -2.01
C ALA A 772 35.08 -15.52 -0.73
N LEU A 773 34.17 -14.79 -0.10
CA LEU A 773 34.46 -14.11 1.15
C LEU A 773 34.27 -15.05 2.34
N ASP A 774 33.19 -15.83 2.28
CA ASP A 774 32.86 -16.82 3.30
C ASP A 774 32.32 -18.09 2.63
N ILE A 775 32.78 -19.26 3.08
CA ILE A 775 32.25 -20.57 2.68
C ILE A 775 32.08 -21.42 3.91
N ARG A 776 30.87 -21.94 4.12
CA ARG A 776 30.56 -22.82 5.23
C ARG A 776 31.35 -24.11 5.11
N GLN A 777 32.09 -24.43 6.16
CA GLN A 777 32.74 -25.73 6.29
C GLN A 777 31.74 -26.75 6.85
N PRO A 778 31.58 -27.94 6.24
CA PRO A 778 30.69 -28.98 6.75
C PRO A 778 30.99 -29.33 8.21
N ASN A 779 29.95 -29.47 9.04
CA ASN A 779 30.06 -29.75 10.48
C ASN A 779 30.81 -28.69 11.32
N SER A 780 31.09 -27.52 10.77
CA SER A 780 31.68 -26.42 11.55
C SER A 780 30.66 -25.85 12.53
N MET A 781 31.10 -25.59 13.76
CA MET A 781 30.31 -24.88 14.78
C MET A 781 30.46 -23.36 14.69
N THR A 782 31.18 -22.85 13.71
CA THR A 782 31.32 -21.41 13.45
C THR A 782 30.32 -20.99 12.37
N PRO A 783 29.31 -20.16 12.68
CA PRO A 783 28.39 -19.64 11.68
C PRO A 783 29.07 -18.58 10.81
N LEU A 784 28.59 -18.39 9.58
CA LEU A 784 29.11 -17.35 8.68
C LEU A 784 28.64 -15.94 9.08
N ASP A 785 27.40 -15.83 9.57
CA ASP A 785 26.81 -14.62 10.10
C ASP A 785 25.74 -14.98 11.16
N ARG A 786 25.00 -14.00 11.71
CA ARG A 786 23.99 -14.27 12.73
C ARG A 786 22.79 -15.07 12.20
N VAL A 787 22.61 -15.17 10.89
CA VAL A 787 21.52 -15.93 10.30
C VAL A 787 21.97 -17.33 9.94
N ASN A 788 23.14 -17.45 9.31
CA ASN A 788 23.74 -18.68 8.82
C ASN A 788 22.75 -19.51 7.98
N MET A 789 21.86 -18.87 7.21
CA MET A 789 20.98 -19.59 6.28
C MET A 789 21.78 -20.04 5.05
N TYR A 790 22.60 -19.14 4.50
CA TYR A 790 23.37 -19.37 3.29
C TYR A 790 24.70 -20.07 3.54
N ALA A 791 25.11 -20.92 2.59
CA ALA A 791 26.33 -21.69 2.69
C ALA A 791 27.57 -20.92 2.19
N SER A 792 27.37 -19.77 1.53
CA SER A 792 28.48 -18.92 1.07
C SER A 792 28.09 -17.46 0.85
N LEU A 793 29.12 -16.59 0.86
CA LEU A 793 29.07 -15.18 0.48
C LEU A 793 30.19 -14.89 -0.53
N TYR A 794 29.84 -14.25 -1.64
CA TYR A 794 30.75 -13.99 -2.75
C TYR A 794 30.73 -12.53 -3.16
N LYS A 795 31.90 -12.05 -3.60
CA LYS A 795 32.10 -10.74 -4.19
C LYS A 795 32.67 -10.87 -5.61
N ALA A 796 32.01 -10.26 -6.59
CA ALA A 796 32.48 -10.19 -7.96
C ALA A 796 32.88 -8.75 -8.30
N THR A 797 34.18 -8.50 -8.40
CA THR A 797 34.74 -7.19 -8.74
C THR A 797 34.85 -7.03 -10.24
N ARG A 798 34.32 -5.93 -10.77
CA ARG A 798 34.33 -5.62 -12.21
C ARG A 798 35.74 -5.23 -12.65
N LEU A 799 36.27 -5.97 -13.63
CA LEU A 799 37.56 -5.72 -14.28
C LEU A 799 37.55 -4.43 -15.11
#